data_AF-A9URH4-F1
#
_entry.id   AF-A9URH4-F1
#
_cell.length_a   1.000
_cell.length_b   1.000
_cell.length_c   1.000
_cell.angle_alpha   90.00
_cell.angle_beta   90.00
_cell.angle_gamma   90.00
#
_symmetry.space_group_name_H-M   'P 1'
#
loop_
_entity.id
_entity.type
_entity.pdbx_description
1 polymer ?
#
loop_
_entity_poly.entity_id
_entity_poly.type
_entity_poly.pdbx_seq_one_letter_code
_entity_poly.pdbx_strand_id
1 'polypeptide(L)'
;MAKSSSGHLAFEANEFIKLHHTNFELTAFDSYDDKLVFGTSNNKLVIYTIENYPVPYGEQPNCKMLAPVTIEAHAGTSSSPIRQVKAIKEMNLLLVLVDTTLVCFELATRRFKSSLSGYKGITAFAASLQVKNDPSADTHHRSTAQLPPRERMLVKIAAIRKKTILYIKVKDHELTMRKEFAVPDVPAMVEWCDRDIILSFRKEREYVIMRLDEENMGRTQVLQNVTTSPEPLVVPLPDHEYIIGVEEQGTINTIFRKFQGQSQPHKFGIEWKQMPKTADVYEPFLVGISSQGFHVKPFEGQLHTSNIQTIKFTDEPRFMTVDKHVFVALPHSCVMMAMVPLDIQVENLCLSENWPLAEQLAHVFLKKHGESERQQMQLRLTLNALPLMNVSQDAKSTRLADIQQKYGYTLFREKKFDAGLEKLKRLPNGIKLALKLCYWMVQDQQRPAQDLHLSDKEKEAAMVALADFLTDVRQRRINNKQDFELSEEQKELDLQVADTMLLQCYLEVPSKRALTKAFMRIPNNHCDLEKSRQLLEQHGMTEELITLYKTREMHDQSLKLIHAKTKSDEVARVTEVAAYLMEVACKDIDVILKYLPDVLKSDPELAMEIILTPDRDDVEHSVPHLKICKALQSTVAQLPARAAGPVTADKDAITIQNFVILYLRSVIDDFKDKTPELSTQLALAYLDFIIPELKAYRKQCKQDRREPADLGMEPGSLGAYRQQLYQMLKTNKLYEAGTVIQRIKSNVEDSKLLQIELAVLFGRIGRHQEALEILVYQERDYRAAEDHCVHVYAPEGPSRQVFMMLLKLYLEPPAETPEALKTTYREESLKILAVHATKVDAREAIDLLSLQTRLCDIGDFLRSIWKERSTTRKRTELARNLAKTENLQTQERLLRYHNRNVRIAELTPCATCHKPLGNRPFGVYPCGRLAHLNAQCKPDLCPQHAQECRLDLD
;
A
#
# COMPACT_ATOMS: atom_id res chain seq x y z
N MET A 1 -31.83 -20.75 15.40
CA MET A 1 -31.52 -19.31 15.47
C MET A 1 -32.82 -18.53 15.35
N ALA A 2 -33.30 -17.94 16.44
CA ALA A 2 -34.51 -17.14 16.46
C ALA A 2 -34.20 -15.74 15.89
N LYS A 3 -34.92 -15.31 14.85
CA LYS A 3 -34.79 -13.96 14.28
C LYS A 3 -35.41 -12.93 15.23
N SER A 4 -34.64 -11.92 15.64
CA SER A 4 -35.19 -10.73 16.32
C SER A 4 -35.96 -9.88 15.30
N SER A 5 -37.10 -9.33 15.73
CA SER A 5 -37.96 -8.47 14.89
C SER A 5 -37.67 -6.97 15.07
N SER A 6 -36.71 -6.60 15.91
CA SER A 6 -36.26 -5.23 16.17
C SER A 6 -34.75 -5.14 15.97
N GLY A 7 -34.29 -4.07 15.32
CA GLY A 7 -32.89 -3.89 14.90
C GLY A 7 -31.85 -3.75 16.03
N HIS A 8 -32.26 -3.82 17.30
CA HIS A 8 -31.37 -3.78 18.45
C HIS A 8 -31.32 -5.13 19.18
N LEU A 9 -30.11 -5.63 19.43
CA LEU A 9 -29.85 -6.86 20.16
C LEU A 9 -29.35 -6.50 21.57
N ALA A 10 -30.23 -6.62 22.58
CA ALA A 10 -29.87 -6.43 23.98
C ALA A 10 -29.39 -7.74 24.63
N PHE A 11 -29.99 -8.86 24.24
CA PHE A 11 -29.67 -10.21 24.71
C PHE A 11 -29.48 -11.18 23.55
N GLU A 12 -28.55 -12.10 23.72
CA GLU A 12 -28.34 -13.26 22.86
C GLU A 12 -28.81 -14.54 23.54
N ALA A 13 -29.64 -15.31 22.83
CA ALA A 13 -30.20 -16.56 23.33
C ALA A 13 -29.27 -17.73 23.00
N ASN A 14 -28.60 -18.26 24.03
CA ASN A 14 -27.73 -19.43 23.92
C ASN A 14 -28.47 -20.64 24.48
N GLU A 15 -28.94 -21.52 23.62
CA GLU A 15 -29.52 -22.80 24.03
C GLU A 15 -28.40 -23.82 24.28
N PHE A 16 -28.26 -24.28 25.52
CA PHE A 16 -27.10 -25.09 25.94
C PHE A 16 -27.47 -26.42 26.59
N ILE A 17 -28.67 -26.54 27.18
CA ILE A 17 -29.20 -27.82 27.66
C ILE A 17 -30.35 -28.24 26.75
N LYS A 18 -30.19 -29.39 26.07
CA LYS A 18 -31.24 -30.05 25.28
C LYS A 18 -31.56 -31.41 25.88
N LEU A 19 -32.78 -31.57 26.37
CA LEU A 19 -33.29 -32.79 27.02
C LEU A 19 -34.02 -33.73 26.04
N HIS A 20 -33.71 -33.65 24.73
CA HIS A 20 -34.43 -34.40 23.67
C HIS A 20 -34.47 -35.93 23.83
N HIS A 21 -33.65 -36.50 24.70
CA HIS A 21 -33.57 -37.96 24.93
C HIS A 21 -34.24 -38.43 26.24
N THR A 22 -34.90 -37.54 27.00
CA THR A 22 -35.51 -37.90 28.29
C THR A 22 -37.04 -37.83 28.24
N ASN A 23 -37.73 -38.91 28.63
CA ASN A 23 -39.20 -39.03 28.69
C ASN A 23 -39.85 -38.21 29.84
N PHE A 24 -39.29 -37.07 30.23
CA PHE A 24 -39.85 -36.22 31.29
C PHE A 24 -39.83 -34.74 30.88
N GLU A 25 -40.89 -34.03 31.26
CA GLU A 25 -40.98 -32.57 31.13
C GLU A 25 -40.47 -31.86 32.39
N LEU A 26 -39.92 -30.67 32.20
CA LEU A 26 -39.60 -29.72 33.27
C LEU A 26 -40.87 -29.11 33.86
N THR A 27 -41.05 -29.27 35.17
CA THR A 27 -42.24 -28.83 35.93
C THR A 27 -41.92 -27.81 37.03
N ALA A 28 -40.65 -27.66 37.40
CA ALA A 28 -40.17 -26.61 38.29
C ALA A 28 -38.73 -26.22 37.95
N PHE A 29 -38.35 -24.97 38.22
CA PHE A 29 -37.03 -24.44 37.91
C PHE A 29 -36.61 -23.38 38.93
N ASP A 30 -35.36 -23.44 39.38
CA ASP A 30 -34.72 -22.38 40.16
C ASP A 30 -33.21 -22.35 39.88
N SER A 31 -32.53 -21.23 40.14
CA SER A 31 -31.08 -21.10 39.96
C SER A 31 -30.41 -20.48 41.18
N TYR A 32 -29.19 -20.91 41.48
CA TYR A 32 -28.35 -20.29 42.50
C TYR A 32 -26.88 -20.35 42.11
N ASP A 33 -26.19 -19.20 42.11
CA ASP A 33 -24.77 -19.10 41.75
C ASP A 33 -24.48 -19.79 40.40
N ASP A 34 -23.63 -20.82 40.39
CA ASP A 34 -23.23 -21.58 39.21
C ASP A 34 -24.15 -22.79 38.91
N LYS A 35 -25.26 -22.97 39.65
CA LYS A 35 -26.09 -24.18 39.59
C LYS A 35 -27.53 -23.90 39.19
N LEU A 36 -28.05 -24.78 38.33
CA LEU A 36 -29.43 -24.77 37.85
C LEU A 36 -30.16 -25.99 38.41
N VAL A 37 -31.29 -25.78 39.08
CA VAL A 37 -32.09 -26.83 39.72
C VAL A 37 -33.38 -27.03 38.94
N PHE A 38 -33.56 -28.24 38.42
CA PHE A 38 -34.73 -28.64 37.64
C PHE A 38 -35.54 -29.69 38.39
N GLY A 39 -36.84 -29.43 38.53
CA GLY A 39 -37.84 -30.41 38.95
C GLY A 39 -38.51 -31.03 37.73
N THR A 40 -38.64 -32.35 37.74
CA THR A 40 -39.23 -33.11 36.62
C THR A 40 -40.59 -33.68 36.99
N SER A 41 -41.39 -33.97 35.96
CA SER A 41 -42.67 -34.68 36.05
C SER A 41 -42.55 -36.07 36.69
N ASN A 42 -41.39 -36.73 36.57
CA ASN A 42 -41.14 -38.07 37.12
C ASN A 42 -40.48 -38.04 38.51
N ASN A 43 -40.72 -36.99 39.31
CA ASN A 43 -40.22 -36.85 40.68
C ASN A 43 -38.68 -36.90 40.84
N LYS A 44 -37.95 -36.51 39.80
CA LYS A 44 -36.47 -36.38 39.84
C LYS A 44 -36.07 -34.92 39.94
N LEU A 45 -35.12 -34.65 40.82
CA LEU A 45 -34.44 -33.37 40.91
C LEU A 45 -33.09 -33.48 40.20
N VAL A 46 -32.92 -32.67 39.15
CA VAL A 46 -31.69 -32.64 38.33
C VAL A 46 -31.01 -31.30 38.57
N ILE A 47 -29.72 -31.32 38.92
CA ILE A 47 -28.94 -30.11 39.10
C ILE A 47 -27.83 -30.09 38.04
N TYR A 48 -27.71 -28.99 37.31
CA TYR A 48 -26.59 -28.72 36.41
C TYR A 48 -25.65 -27.71 37.03
N THR A 49 -24.35 -27.89 36.83
CA THR A 49 -23.32 -26.91 37.20
C THR A 49 -22.73 -26.31 35.94
N ILE A 50 -22.72 -24.98 35.86
CA ILE A 50 -22.18 -24.19 34.76
C ILE A 50 -20.69 -23.95 35.02
N GLU A 51 -19.84 -24.34 34.08
CA GLU A 51 -18.41 -24.06 34.16
C GLU A 51 -18.14 -22.59 33.82
N ASN A 52 -17.17 -21.98 34.49
CA ASN A 52 -16.77 -20.58 34.27
C ASN A 52 -17.89 -19.55 34.49
N TYR A 53 -18.69 -19.70 35.55
CA TYR A 53 -19.72 -18.73 35.92
C TYR A 53 -19.12 -17.51 36.65
N PRO A 54 -19.38 -16.26 36.23
CA PRO A 54 -20.23 -15.82 35.11
C PRO A 54 -19.56 -16.03 33.74
N VAL A 55 -20.31 -16.58 32.79
CA VAL A 55 -19.82 -16.84 31.42
C VAL A 55 -19.56 -15.51 30.69
N PRO A 56 -18.33 -15.28 30.17
CA PRO A 56 -18.00 -14.09 29.38
C PRO A 56 -18.85 -13.99 28.11
N TYR A 57 -19.12 -12.77 27.65
CA TYR A 57 -19.82 -12.55 26.40
C TYR A 57 -19.05 -13.16 25.21
N GLY A 58 -19.74 -13.91 24.35
CA GLY A 58 -19.18 -14.58 23.18
C GLY A 58 -18.76 -16.04 23.41
N GLU A 59 -18.66 -16.50 24.66
CA GLU A 59 -18.40 -17.91 24.97
C GLU A 59 -19.70 -18.70 25.17
N GLN A 60 -19.71 -19.97 24.76
CA GLN A 60 -20.84 -20.86 25.01
C GLN A 60 -20.77 -21.44 26.43
N PRO A 61 -21.88 -21.45 27.19
CA PRO A 61 -21.89 -22.03 28.52
C PRO A 61 -21.71 -23.54 28.44
N ASN A 62 -20.67 -24.07 29.10
CA ASN A 62 -20.49 -25.51 29.25
C ASN A 62 -21.13 -25.99 30.56
N CYS A 63 -21.82 -27.12 30.53
CA CYS A 63 -22.60 -27.60 31.67
C CYS A 63 -22.33 -29.07 31.98
N LYS A 64 -22.11 -29.35 33.27
CA LYS A 64 -22.01 -30.71 33.80
C LYS A 64 -23.28 -31.05 34.57
N MET A 65 -23.94 -32.12 34.17
CA MET A 65 -25.09 -32.66 34.91
C MET A 65 -24.58 -33.39 36.16
N LEU A 66 -25.05 -32.99 37.34
CA LEU A 66 -24.86 -33.76 38.57
C LEU A 66 -25.84 -34.95 38.57
N ALA A 67 -25.44 -36.07 39.18
CA ALA A 67 -26.28 -37.27 39.25
C ALA A 67 -27.70 -36.92 39.73
N PRO A 68 -28.75 -37.29 38.96
CA PRO A 68 -30.13 -36.95 39.28
C PRO A 68 -30.55 -37.64 40.58
N VAL A 69 -31.17 -36.88 41.48
CA VAL A 69 -31.66 -37.41 42.76
C VAL A 69 -33.14 -37.70 42.62
N THR A 70 -33.52 -38.96 42.77
CA THR A 70 -34.93 -39.34 42.85
C THR A 70 -35.40 -39.07 44.27
N ILE A 71 -36.47 -38.31 44.43
CA ILE A 71 -37.04 -38.06 45.76
C ILE A 71 -37.87 -39.28 46.13
N GLU A 72 -37.28 -40.21 46.88
CA GLU A 72 -38.00 -41.39 47.36
C GLU A 72 -39.19 -40.98 48.24
N ALA A 73 -40.36 -41.54 47.93
CA ALA A 73 -41.65 -41.08 48.40
C ALA A 73 -41.84 -41.29 49.91
N HIS A 74 -41.82 -40.21 50.69
CA HIS A 74 -42.50 -40.16 52.00
C HIS A 74 -43.94 -39.64 51.90
N ALA A 75 -44.52 -39.68 50.69
CA ALA A 75 -45.92 -39.36 50.42
C ALA A 75 -46.50 -40.24 49.29
N GLY A 76 -46.52 -41.56 49.46
CA GLY A 76 -47.54 -42.44 48.86
C GLY A 76 -47.51 -42.78 47.36
N THR A 77 -46.77 -42.09 46.49
CA THR A 77 -46.64 -42.47 45.06
C THR A 77 -45.29 -42.04 44.49
N SER A 78 -44.56 -42.98 43.89
CA SER A 78 -43.22 -42.78 43.31
C SER A 78 -43.19 -41.94 42.02
N SER A 79 -44.34 -41.49 41.51
CA SER A 79 -44.48 -40.78 40.23
C SER A 79 -45.06 -39.36 40.36
N SER A 80 -45.11 -38.80 41.57
CA SER A 80 -45.70 -37.48 41.82
C SER A 80 -44.81 -36.34 41.29
N PRO A 81 -45.33 -35.40 40.48
CA PRO A 81 -44.51 -34.36 39.86
C PRO A 81 -44.06 -33.30 40.87
N ILE A 82 -42.87 -32.74 40.64
CA ILE A 82 -42.34 -31.61 41.42
C ILE A 82 -43.01 -30.33 40.89
N ARG A 83 -43.80 -29.64 41.71
CA ARG A 83 -44.56 -28.45 41.29
C ARG A 83 -43.80 -27.14 41.43
N GLN A 84 -42.93 -27.04 42.43
CA GLN A 84 -42.17 -25.82 42.71
C GLN A 84 -40.89 -26.16 43.46
N VAL A 85 -39.80 -25.44 43.16
CA VAL A 85 -38.50 -25.56 43.83
C VAL A 85 -38.04 -24.16 44.20
N LYS A 86 -37.43 -24.02 45.38
CA LYS A 86 -36.75 -22.79 45.79
C LYS A 86 -35.45 -23.11 46.53
N ALA A 87 -34.33 -22.60 46.04
CA ALA A 87 -33.02 -22.68 46.67
C ALA A 87 -32.74 -21.40 47.47
N ILE A 88 -32.23 -21.55 48.69
CA ILE A 88 -31.79 -20.46 49.57
C ILE A 88 -30.37 -20.79 50.00
N LYS A 89 -29.39 -20.20 49.30
CA LYS A 89 -27.97 -20.51 49.45
C LYS A 89 -27.41 -20.11 50.81
N GLU A 90 -27.87 -18.99 51.36
CA GLU A 90 -27.39 -18.41 52.62
C GLU A 90 -27.58 -19.39 53.79
N MET A 91 -28.66 -20.17 53.73
CA MET A 91 -29.07 -21.16 54.73
C MET A 91 -28.85 -22.61 54.28
N ASN A 92 -28.16 -22.84 53.15
CA ASN A 92 -27.92 -24.19 52.59
C ASN A 92 -29.23 -25.01 52.45
N LEU A 93 -30.33 -24.36 52.07
CA LEU A 93 -31.68 -24.90 52.11
C LEU A 93 -32.24 -25.06 50.69
N LEU A 94 -32.84 -26.22 50.41
CA LEU A 94 -33.58 -26.47 49.16
C LEU A 94 -35.01 -26.90 49.50
N LEU A 95 -35.98 -26.06 49.18
CA LEU A 95 -37.40 -26.30 49.38
C LEU A 95 -38.01 -26.88 48.11
N VAL A 96 -38.69 -28.01 48.23
CA VAL A 96 -39.30 -28.72 47.11
C VAL A 96 -40.75 -29.04 47.43
N LEU A 97 -41.66 -28.61 46.57
CA LEU A 97 -43.08 -28.97 46.64
C LEU A 97 -43.32 -30.19 45.74
N VAL A 98 -43.42 -31.36 46.35
CA VAL A 98 -43.73 -32.61 45.66
C VAL A 98 -45.24 -32.83 45.72
N ASP A 99 -45.91 -32.72 44.58
CA ASP A 99 -47.37 -32.73 44.40
C ASP A 99 -48.16 -31.82 45.36
N THR A 100 -48.38 -32.23 46.60
CA THR A 100 -49.13 -31.46 47.61
C THR A 100 -48.41 -31.29 48.96
N THR A 101 -47.16 -31.74 49.08
CA THR A 101 -46.37 -31.73 50.32
C THR A 101 -45.08 -30.94 50.15
N LEU A 102 -44.81 -30.04 51.09
CA LEU A 102 -43.56 -29.28 51.15
C LEU A 102 -42.47 -30.09 51.86
N VAL A 103 -41.32 -30.22 51.20
CA VAL A 103 -40.16 -30.98 51.67
C VAL A 103 -38.93 -30.07 51.70
N CYS A 104 -38.10 -30.26 52.71
CA CYS A 104 -36.85 -29.54 52.90
C CYS A 104 -35.65 -30.48 52.71
N PHE A 105 -34.75 -30.09 51.82
CA PHE A 105 -33.47 -30.72 51.55
C PHE A 105 -32.31 -29.80 51.96
N GLU A 106 -31.17 -30.41 52.25
CA GLU A 106 -29.91 -29.70 52.38
C GLU A 106 -29.28 -29.48 51.00
N LEU A 107 -28.96 -28.23 50.66
CA LEU A 107 -28.52 -27.84 49.31
C LEU A 107 -27.16 -28.46 48.95
N ALA A 108 -26.21 -28.51 49.88
CA ALA A 108 -24.85 -29.04 49.66
C ALA A 108 -24.81 -30.57 49.53
N THR A 109 -25.47 -31.29 50.44
CA THR A 109 -25.44 -32.76 50.48
C THR A 109 -26.57 -33.41 49.68
N ARG A 110 -27.58 -32.63 49.29
CA ARG A 110 -28.82 -33.08 48.62
C ARG A 110 -29.57 -34.15 49.41
N ARG A 111 -29.35 -34.19 50.74
CA ARG A 111 -30.03 -35.11 51.65
C ARG A 111 -31.35 -34.53 52.12
N PHE A 112 -32.34 -35.40 52.20
CA PHE A 112 -33.61 -35.10 52.86
C PHE A 112 -33.37 -34.74 54.33
N LYS A 113 -34.01 -33.68 54.82
CA LYS A 113 -33.94 -33.24 56.22
C LYS A 113 -35.29 -33.38 56.92
N SER A 114 -36.31 -32.70 56.40
CA SER A 114 -37.64 -32.69 57.01
C SER A 114 -38.74 -32.55 55.96
N SER A 115 -39.95 -33.00 56.31
CA SER A 115 -41.17 -32.79 55.53
C SER A 115 -42.26 -32.27 56.44
N LEU A 116 -43.13 -31.41 55.89
CA LEU A 116 -44.26 -30.88 56.62
C LEU A 116 -45.36 -31.93 56.82
N SER A 117 -45.25 -32.71 57.89
CA SER A 117 -46.22 -33.75 58.25
C SER A 117 -47.55 -33.12 58.72
N GLY A 118 -48.69 -33.72 58.32
CA GLY A 118 -50.04 -33.30 58.73
C GLY A 118 -50.73 -32.24 57.85
N TYR A 119 -50.00 -31.53 56.98
CA TYR A 119 -50.56 -30.45 56.13
C TYR A 119 -50.41 -30.80 54.64
N LYS A 120 -51.30 -31.66 54.14
CA LYS A 120 -51.42 -31.97 52.70
C LYS A 120 -52.35 -30.97 51.99
N GLY A 121 -52.10 -30.74 50.71
CA GLY A 121 -52.91 -29.89 49.83
C GLY A 121 -52.30 -28.50 49.56
N ILE A 122 -50.98 -28.37 49.66
CA ILE A 122 -50.27 -27.12 49.33
C ILE A 122 -50.18 -26.99 47.81
N THR A 123 -50.56 -25.83 47.26
CA THR A 123 -50.57 -25.59 45.81
C THR A 123 -49.38 -24.77 45.31
N ALA A 124 -48.91 -23.81 46.11
CA ALA A 124 -47.73 -23.00 45.85
C ALA A 124 -47.19 -22.42 47.17
N PHE A 125 -45.94 -22.02 47.20
CA PHE A 125 -45.33 -21.37 48.35
C PHE A 125 -44.40 -20.23 47.92
N ALA A 126 -44.20 -19.26 48.80
CA ALA A 126 -43.14 -18.27 48.67
C ALA A 126 -42.27 -18.30 49.93
N ALA A 127 -40.97 -18.11 49.77
CA ALA A 127 -40.01 -18.14 50.86
C ALA A 127 -39.19 -16.84 50.86
N SER A 128 -39.02 -16.25 52.04
CA SER A 128 -38.19 -15.05 52.25
C SER A 128 -37.19 -15.28 53.37
N LEU A 129 -35.96 -14.82 53.16
CA LEU A 129 -34.89 -14.81 54.13
C LEU A 129 -34.91 -13.49 54.90
N GLN A 130 -35.14 -13.54 56.22
CA GLN A 130 -35.12 -12.35 57.07
C GLN A 130 -33.97 -12.41 58.07
N VAL A 131 -33.35 -11.26 58.30
CA VAL A 131 -32.31 -11.08 59.33
C VAL A 131 -32.96 -10.51 60.59
N LYS A 132 -32.79 -11.19 61.73
CA LYS A 132 -33.14 -10.65 63.05
C LYS A 132 -32.15 -9.54 63.40
N ASN A 133 -32.63 -8.30 63.46
CA ASN A 133 -31.87 -7.18 64.01
C ASN A 133 -32.22 -7.03 65.50
N ASP A 134 -31.23 -7.15 66.39
CA ASP A 134 -31.38 -6.65 67.76
C ASP A 134 -31.37 -5.11 67.72
N PRO A 135 -32.30 -4.41 68.40
CA PRO A 135 -32.38 -2.95 68.35
C PRO A 135 -31.25 -2.20 69.08
N SER A 136 -30.31 -2.88 69.73
CA SER A 136 -29.37 -2.27 70.69
C SER A 136 -27.89 -2.33 70.29
N ALA A 137 -27.56 -2.44 69.00
CA ALA A 137 -26.17 -2.37 68.52
C ALA A 137 -25.99 -1.26 67.48
N ASP A 138 -25.76 -0.07 68.02
CA ASP A 138 -24.86 1.01 67.55
C ASP A 138 -24.87 1.49 66.09
N THR A 139 -25.33 2.74 65.98
CA THR A 139 -24.77 3.81 65.16
C THR A 139 -23.23 3.79 65.15
N HIS A 140 -22.66 4.01 63.97
CA HIS A 140 -21.22 4.03 63.63
C HIS A 140 -20.64 2.66 63.24
N HIS A 141 -20.88 2.25 61.99
CA HIS A 141 -19.91 1.65 61.06
C HIS A 141 -20.67 1.05 59.84
N ARG A 142 -21.12 1.90 58.91
CA ARG A 142 -21.44 1.46 57.54
C ARG A 142 -20.18 1.59 56.68
N SER A 143 -19.30 0.61 56.76
CA SER A 143 -18.20 0.43 55.80
C SER A 143 -17.51 -0.91 56.09
N THR A 144 -18.15 -2.01 55.73
CA THR A 144 -17.53 -3.29 55.29
C THR A 144 -18.66 -4.30 55.12
N ALA A 145 -18.77 -4.88 53.92
CA ALA A 145 -19.74 -5.90 53.58
C ALA A 145 -19.37 -7.25 54.24
N GLN A 146 -19.54 -7.35 55.55
CA GLN A 146 -19.54 -8.64 56.25
C GLN A 146 -20.98 -9.12 56.37
N LEU A 147 -21.26 -10.30 55.79
CA LEU A 147 -22.56 -10.98 55.90
C LEU A 147 -22.95 -11.18 57.37
N PRO A 148 -24.22 -10.96 57.77
CA PRO A 148 -24.64 -11.18 59.15
C PRO A 148 -24.45 -12.65 59.54
N PRO A 149 -24.11 -12.96 60.80
CA PRO A 149 -23.90 -14.33 61.25
C PRO A 149 -25.15 -15.20 61.03
N ARG A 150 -24.96 -16.44 60.53
CA ARG A 150 -26.03 -17.38 60.16
C ARG A 150 -27.11 -17.58 61.24
N GLU A 151 -26.73 -17.47 62.51
CA GLU A 151 -27.64 -17.61 63.66
C GLU A 151 -28.73 -16.52 63.74
N ARG A 152 -28.53 -15.39 63.05
CA ARG A 152 -29.50 -14.28 62.97
C ARG A 152 -30.43 -14.38 61.77
N MET A 153 -30.27 -15.38 60.90
CA MET A 153 -31.09 -15.54 59.70
C MET A 153 -32.23 -16.52 59.95
N LEU A 154 -33.45 -16.15 59.53
CA LEU A 154 -34.64 -17.00 59.59
C LEU A 154 -35.33 -17.02 58.24
N VAL A 155 -35.70 -18.22 57.78
CA VAL A 155 -36.51 -18.35 56.57
C VAL A 155 -37.98 -18.44 56.97
N LYS A 156 -38.78 -17.51 56.46
CA LYS A 156 -40.24 -17.51 56.59
C LYS A 156 -40.83 -18.00 55.28
N ILE A 157 -41.76 -18.95 55.36
CA ILE A 157 -42.46 -19.50 54.20
C ILE A 157 -43.96 -19.23 54.37
N ALA A 158 -44.58 -18.75 53.30
CA ALA A 158 -46.03 -18.63 53.18
C ALA A 158 -46.48 -19.63 52.11
N ALA A 159 -47.32 -20.59 52.48
CA ALA A 159 -47.81 -21.64 51.59
C ALA A 159 -49.33 -21.58 51.43
N ILE A 160 -49.82 -21.70 50.20
CA ILE A 160 -51.25 -21.68 49.89
C ILE A 160 -51.83 -23.08 50.07
N ARG A 161 -52.90 -23.19 50.86
CA ARG A 161 -53.68 -24.41 51.03
C ARG A 161 -55.17 -24.09 50.95
N LYS A 162 -55.79 -24.35 49.79
CA LYS A 162 -57.20 -23.99 49.55
C LYS A 162 -57.44 -22.50 49.90
N LYS A 163 -58.35 -22.19 50.81
CA LYS A 163 -58.67 -20.83 51.29
C LYS A 163 -57.87 -20.42 52.53
N THR A 164 -56.70 -21.00 52.75
CA THR A 164 -55.83 -20.65 53.87
C THR A 164 -54.37 -20.43 53.44
N ILE A 165 -53.69 -19.53 54.14
CA ILE A 165 -52.25 -19.31 54.06
C ILE A 165 -51.60 -19.91 55.30
N LEU A 166 -50.70 -20.86 55.06
CA LEU A 166 -49.86 -21.49 56.06
C LEU A 166 -48.59 -20.67 56.27
N TYR A 167 -48.40 -20.17 57.48
CA TYR A 167 -47.16 -19.50 57.87
C TYR A 167 -46.22 -20.49 58.56
N ILE A 168 -45.10 -20.78 57.89
CA ILE A 168 -44.09 -21.76 58.28
C ILE A 168 -42.79 -21.02 58.59
N LYS A 169 -42.16 -21.37 59.71
CA LYS A 169 -40.79 -20.93 60.02
C LYS A 169 -39.84 -22.11 59.86
N VAL A 170 -38.74 -21.89 59.16
CA VAL A 170 -37.65 -22.86 59.05
C VAL A 170 -36.57 -22.48 60.05
N LYS A 171 -36.23 -23.41 60.94
CA LYS A 171 -35.08 -23.31 61.83
C LYS A 171 -34.30 -24.63 61.73
N ASP A 172 -33.00 -24.56 61.51
CA ASP A 172 -32.11 -25.74 61.45
C ASP A 172 -32.59 -26.86 60.50
N HIS A 173 -33.10 -26.49 59.31
CA HIS A 173 -33.71 -27.39 58.31
C HIS A 173 -35.01 -28.11 58.75
N GLU A 174 -35.60 -27.75 59.88
CA GLU A 174 -36.91 -28.23 60.32
C GLU A 174 -38.04 -27.25 59.96
N LEU A 175 -39.07 -27.77 59.30
CA LEU A 175 -40.26 -27.01 58.91
C LEU A 175 -41.27 -26.97 60.07
N THR A 176 -41.38 -25.83 60.75
CA THR A 176 -42.36 -25.63 61.84
C THR A 176 -43.53 -24.78 61.38
N MET A 177 -44.73 -25.36 61.35
CA MET A 177 -45.99 -24.61 61.16
C MET A 177 -46.23 -23.70 62.37
N ARG A 178 -46.47 -22.42 62.14
CA ARG A 178 -46.73 -21.44 63.22
C ARG A 178 -48.18 -21.02 63.29
N LYS A 179 -48.79 -20.65 62.16
CA LYS A 179 -50.17 -20.15 62.11
C LYS A 179 -50.81 -20.40 60.75
N GLU A 180 -52.12 -20.53 60.73
CA GLU A 180 -52.95 -20.63 59.53
C GLU A 180 -53.86 -19.39 59.47
N PHE A 181 -53.91 -18.74 58.31
CA PHE A 181 -54.71 -17.55 58.07
C PHE A 181 -55.79 -17.85 57.04
N ALA A 182 -57.05 -17.58 57.34
CA ALA A 182 -58.13 -17.70 56.37
C ALA A 182 -58.10 -16.51 55.40
N VAL A 183 -58.30 -16.80 54.11
CA VAL A 183 -58.39 -15.81 53.03
C VAL A 183 -59.73 -15.95 52.30
N PRO A 184 -60.26 -14.87 51.69
CA PRO A 184 -61.61 -14.85 51.11
C PRO A 184 -61.81 -15.92 50.01
N ASP A 185 -60.81 -16.09 49.15
CA ASP A 185 -60.79 -17.10 48.09
C ASP A 185 -59.43 -17.82 48.00
N VAL A 186 -59.30 -18.81 47.12
CA VAL A 186 -58.03 -19.49 46.86
C VAL A 186 -57.08 -18.53 46.13
N PRO A 187 -55.94 -18.14 46.74
CA PRO A 187 -54.96 -17.27 46.08
C PRO A 187 -54.37 -17.95 44.85
N ALA A 188 -54.18 -17.19 43.78
CA ALA A 188 -53.54 -17.58 42.54
C ALA A 188 -52.01 -17.65 42.70
N MET A 189 -51.46 -16.68 43.42
CA MET A 189 -50.03 -16.49 43.65
C MET A 189 -49.83 -15.83 45.01
N VAL A 190 -48.71 -16.15 45.65
CA VAL A 190 -48.22 -15.55 46.88
C VAL A 190 -46.76 -15.16 46.63
N GLU A 191 -46.37 -13.95 47.00
CA GLU A 191 -44.98 -13.49 46.90
C GLU A 191 -44.63 -12.66 48.14
N TRP A 192 -43.38 -12.75 48.60
CA TRP A 192 -42.90 -11.96 49.74
C TRP A 192 -42.34 -10.62 49.30
N CYS A 193 -42.74 -9.56 49.99
CA CYS A 193 -42.17 -8.22 49.85
C CYS A 193 -41.64 -7.77 51.22
N ASP A 194 -40.36 -8.08 51.48
CA ASP A 194 -39.68 -7.84 52.76
C ASP A 194 -40.39 -8.52 53.96
N ARG A 195 -41.28 -7.81 54.66
CA ARG A 195 -42.01 -8.30 55.85
C ARG A 195 -43.43 -8.77 55.59
N ASP A 196 -44.05 -8.29 54.52
CA ASP A 196 -45.44 -8.59 54.19
C ASP A 196 -45.52 -9.52 52.97
N ILE A 197 -46.67 -10.18 52.82
CA ILE A 197 -46.96 -10.99 51.63
C ILE A 197 -47.99 -10.29 50.77
N ILE A 198 -47.83 -10.44 49.45
CA ILE A 198 -48.81 -9.99 48.47
C ILE A 198 -49.54 -11.22 47.95
N LEU A 199 -50.85 -11.21 48.08
CA LEU A 199 -51.76 -12.24 47.61
C LEU A 199 -52.55 -11.73 46.41
N SER A 200 -52.74 -12.58 45.42
CA SER A 200 -53.63 -12.31 44.29
C SER A 200 -54.73 -13.37 44.23
N PHE A 201 -55.96 -12.98 43.93
CA PHE A 201 -57.11 -13.91 43.85
C PHE A 201 -57.62 -14.05 42.41
N ARG A 202 -57.94 -15.28 41.96
CA ARG A 202 -58.38 -15.50 40.57
C ARG A 202 -59.80 -15.01 40.28
N LYS A 203 -60.72 -15.16 41.23
CA LYS A 203 -62.15 -14.80 41.02
C LYS A 203 -62.40 -13.32 41.21
N GLU A 204 -61.88 -12.75 42.29
CA GLU A 204 -62.05 -11.33 42.63
C GLU A 204 -61.07 -10.44 41.86
N ARG A 205 -59.98 -11.02 41.31
CA ARG A 205 -58.91 -10.33 40.57
C ARG A 205 -58.32 -9.13 41.33
N GLU A 206 -58.33 -9.21 42.64
CA GLU A 206 -57.77 -8.21 43.55
C GLU A 206 -56.40 -8.65 44.06
N TYR A 207 -55.56 -7.65 44.37
CA TYR A 207 -54.31 -7.83 45.10
C TYR A 207 -54.47 -7.36 46.55
N VAL A 208 -54.10 -8.21 47.50
CA VAL A 208 -54.19 -7.95 48.94
C VAL A 208 -52.82 -8.06 49.57
N ILE A 209 -52.42 -7.03 50.31
CA ILE A 209 -51.22 -7.07 51.14
C ILE A 209 -51.62 -7.56 52.52
N MET A 210 -50.95 -8.60 53.00
CA MET A 210 -51.17 -9.18 54.33
C MET A 210 -49.87 -9.13 55.13
N ARG A 211 -49.94 -8.49 56.30
CA ARG A 211 -48.82 -8.42 57.25
C ARG A 211 -48.77 -9.65 58.15
N LEU A 212 -47.60 -10.25 58.24
CA LEU A 212 -47.32 -11.48 59.02
C LEU A 212 -46.37 -11.22 60.21
N ASP A 213 -46.32 -9.98 60.73
CA ASP A 213 -45.52 -9.59 61.90
C ASP A 213 -46.14 -10.06 63.23
N GLU A 214 -45.29 -10.46 64.19
CA GLU A 214 -45.67 -11.13 65.44
C GLU A 214 -46.64 -10.33 66.33
N GLU A 215 -46.66 -9.00 66.22
CA GLU A 215 -47.50 -8.10 67.03
C GLU A 215 -48.83 -7.71 66.36
N ASN A 216 -48.93 -7.77 65.02
CA ASN A 216 -50.08 -7.30 64.21
C ASN A 216 -50.51 -8.34 63.16
N MET A 217 -50.59 -9.61 63.58
CA MET A 217 -50.89 -10.75 62.73
C MET A 217 -52.30 -10.69 62.11
N GLY A 218 -52.40 -10.50 60.79
CA GLY A 218 -53.65 -10.67 60.03
C GLY A 218 -54.34 -9.39 59.55
N ARG A 219 -53.70 -8.22 59.67
CA ARG A 219 -54.24 -7.00 59.07
C ARG A 219 -54.08 -7.07 57.56
N THR A 220 -55.20 -7.21 56.85
CA THR A 220 -55.27 -7.19 55.39
C THR A 220 -55.54 -5.78 54.92
N GLN A 221 -54.69 -5.25 54.04
CA GLN A 221 -54.95 -4.03 53.29
C GLN A 221 -55.25 -4.40 51.84
N VAL A 222 -56.49 -4.18 51.41
CA VAL A 222 -56.85 -4.31 50.00
C VAL A 222 -56.23 -3.13 49.26
N LEU A 223 -55.54 -3.41 48.15
CA LEU A 223 -55.08 -2.36 47.25
C LEU A 223 -56.30 -1.79 46.51
N GLN A 224 -56.93 -0.75 47.05
CA GLN A 224 -58.04 -0.07 46.38
C GLN A 224 -57.57 0.48 45.02
N ASN A 225 -58.44 0.30 44.01
CA ASN A 225 -58.29 0.70 42.61
C ASN A 225 -57.26 -0.11 41.80
N VAL A 226 -57.53 -1.40 41.58
CA VAL A 226 -56.82 -2.19 40.56
C VAL A 226 -57.84 -2.97 39.73
N THR A 227 -58.04 -2.57 38.48
CA THR A 227 -58.83 -3.35 37.53
C THR A 227 -58.03 -4.57 37.05
N THR A 228 -58.47 -5.73 37.52
CA THR A 228 -58.59 -7.02 36.83
C THR A 228 -57.56 -7.40 35.75
N SER A 229 -56.45 -8.07 36.10
CA SER A 229 -55.68 -8.88 35.12
C SER A 229 -56.11 -10.36 35.12
N PRO A 230 -56.03 -11.09 33.99
CA PRO A 230 -56.33 -12.52 33.92
C PRO A 230 -55.22 -13.41 34.50
N GLU A 231 -53.97 -12.95 34.45
CA GLU A 231 -52.81 -13.59 35.06
C GLU A 231 -52.17 -12.61 36.07
N PRO A 232 -52.04 -12.99 37.36
CA PRO A 232 -51.45 -12.11 38.36
C PRO A 232 -49.94 -12.12 38.29
N LEU A 233 -49.32 -10.94 38.33
CA LEU A 233 -47.87 -10.75 38.36
C LEU A 233 -47.51 -9.79 39.49
N VAL A 234 -46.55 -10.21 40.30
CA VAL A 234 -45.95 -9.41 41.36
C VAL A 234 -44.44 -9.62 41.27
N VAL A 235 -43.68 -8.53 41.15
CA VAL A 235 -42.22 -8.57 41.15
C VAL A 235 -41.72 -7.67 42.27
N PRO A 236 -41.05 -8.21 43.30
CA PRO A 236 -40.45 -7.39 44.36
C PRO A 236 -39.21 -6.67 43.84
N LEU A 237 -39.03 -5.40 44.21
CA LEU A 237 -37.86 -4.59 43.83
C LEU A 237 -36.98 -4.26 45.06
N PRO A 238 -35.69 -3.96 44.85
CA PRO A 238 -34.87 -3.29 45.86
C PRO A 238 -35.53 -1.95 46.26
N ASP A 239 -35.43 -1.54 47.53
CA ASP A 239 -36.02 -0.31 48.12
C ASP A 239 -37.51 -0.35 48.53
N HIS A 240 -38.06 -1.53 48.82
CA HIS A 240 -39.45 -1.72 49.27
C HIS A 240 -40.50 -1.26 48.25
N GLU A 241 -40.14 -1.32 46.97
CA GLU A 241 -41.04 -1.14 45.84
C GLU A 241 -41.45 -2.49 45.28
N TYR A 242 -42.56 -2.52 44.56
CA TYR A 242 -43.01 -3.72 43.86
C TYR A 242 -43.71 -3.33 42.57
N ILE A 243 -43.63 -4.23 41.59
CA ILE A 243 -44.32 -4.11 40.30
C ILE A 243 -45.54 -5.01 40.35
N ILE A 244 -46.71 -4.45 40.02
CA ILE A 244 -47.95 -5.23 39.82
C ILE A 244 -48.44 -5.11 38.39
N GLY A 245 -48.99 -6.21 37.89
CA GLY A 245 -49.76 -6.24 36.65
C GLY A 245 -51.16 -5.68 36.84
N VAL A 246 -51.54 -4.73 35.99
CA VAL A 246 -52.85 -4.07 35.98
C VAL A 246 -53.37 -4.01 34.55
N GLU A 247 -54.66 -4.24 34.36
CA GLU A 247 -55.32 -4.07 33.06
C GLU A 247 -56.28 -2.89 33.16
N GLU A 248 -55.95 -1.78 32.51
CA GLU A 248 -56.77 -0.56 32.48
C GLU A 248 -57.21 -0.31 31.04
N GLN A 249 -58.53 -0.24 30.81
CA GLN A 249 -59.13 0.11 29.51
C GLN A 249 -58.64 -0.75 28.33
N GLY A 250 -58.33 -2.03 28.57
CA GLY A 250 -57.84 -2.98 27.56
C GLY A 250 -56.33 -2.89 27.27
N THR A 251 -55.60 -2.02 27.98
CA THR A 251 -54.13 -2.00 27.98
C THR A 251 -53.59 -2.75 29.20
N ILE A 252 -52.64 -3.65 28.97
CA ILE A 252 -52.02 -4.45 30.03
C ILE A 252 -50.73 -3.76 30.44
N ASN A 253 -50.68 -3.19 31.63
CA ASN A 253 -49.55 -2.41 32.12
C ASN A 253 -48.98 -2.99 33.40
N THR A 254 -47.67 -2.86 33.59
CA THR A 254 -47.05 -3.06 34.91
C THR A 254 -46.77 -1.71 35.54
N ILE A 255 -47.32 -1.48 36.73
CA ILE A 255 -47.16 -0.23 37.49
C ILE A 255 -46.26 -0.44 38.70
N PHE A 256 -45.48 0.59 39.01
CA PHE A 256 -44.62 0.65 40.19
C PHE A 256 -45.41 1.17 41.40
N ARG A 257 -45.34 0.47 42.52
CA ARG A 257 -45.92 0.92 43.79
C ARG A 257 -44.93 0.79 44.94
N LYS A 258 -45.01 1.75 45.85
CA LYS A 258 -44.33 1.73 47.15
C LYS A 258 -45.21 1.08 48.20
N PHE A 259 -44.57 0.48 49.20
CA PHE A 259 -45.21 -0.19 50.32
C PHE A 259 -46.08 0.72 51.22
N GLN A 260 -45.81 2.02 51.25
CA GLN A 260 -46.68 2.99 51.89
C GLN A 260 -47.69 3.48 50.85
N GLY A 261 -48.98 3.18 51.04
CA GLY A 261 -50.09 3.52 50.14
C GLY A 261 -50.33 5.02 49.86
N GLN A 262 -49.31 5.85 50.01
CA GLN A 262 -49.23 7.22 49.54
C GLN A 262 -47.96 7.39 48.70
N SER A 263 -48.04 7.03 47.43
CA SER A 263 -47.16 7.56 46.40
C SER A 263 -47.95 7.52 45.11
N GLN A 264 -47.94 8.63 44.36
CA GLN A 264 -48.37 8.60 42.97
C GLN A 264 -47.55 7.49 42.28
N PRO A 265 -48.16 6.62 41.46
CA PRO A 265 -47.39 5.68 40.64
C PRO A 265 -46.30 6.48 39.90
N HIS A 266 -45.16 5.86 39.63
CA HIS A 266 -44.25 6.42 38.62
C HIS A 266 -45.11 6.85 37.41
N LYS A 267 -44.87 8.06 36.88
CA LYS A 267 -45.75 8.71 35.88
C LYS A 267 -46.07 7.86 34.65
N PHE A 268 -45.38 6.74 34.45
CA PHE A 268 -45.47 5.85 33.31
C PHE A 268 -45.52 4.39 33.78
N GLY A 269 -46.57 3.67 33.38
CA GLY A 269 -46.60 2.20 33.44
C GLY A 269 -45.90 1.60 32.22
N ILE A 270 -45.42 0.37 32.33
CA ILE A 270 -44.80 -0.35 31.22
C ILE A 270 -45.87 -1.19 30.52
N GLU A 271 -46.17 -0.88 29.25
CA GLU A 271 -47.24 -1.52 28.47
C GLU A 271 -46.80 -2.84 27.84
N TRP A 272 -47.54 -3.91 28.07
CA TRP A 272 -47.32 -5.25 27.53
C TRP A 272 -48.38 -5.62 26.49
N LYS A 273 -47.93 -6.28 25.40
CA LYS A 273 -48.85 -6.89 24.41
C LYS A 273 -49.63 -8.07 25.01
N GLN A 274 -48.98 -8.82 25.88
CA GLN A 274 -49.55 -9.92 26.65
C GLN A 274 -48.90 -9.89 28.03
N MET A 275 -49.70 -10.12 29.07
CA MET A 275 -49.19 -10.20 30.43
C MET A 275 -48.12 -11.30 30.52
N PRO A 276 -46.90 -11.00 31.04
CA PRO A 276 -45.90 -12.04 31.19
C PRO A 276 -46.25 -12.96 32.37
N LYS A 277 -45.99 -14.26 32.20
CA LYS A 277 -46.16 -15.29 33.24
C LYS A 277 -45.21 -15.04 34.41
N THR A 278 -43.98 -14.62 34.09
CA THR A 278 -42.94 -14.26 35.04
C THR A 278 -42.17 -13.06 34.50
N ALA A 279 -41.86 -12.09 35.35
CA ALA A 279 -41.02 -10.95 35.02
C ALA A 279 -40.05 -10.68 36.16
N ASP A 280 -38.89 -10.10 35.84
CA ASP A 280 -37.88 -9.74 36.82
C ASP A 280 -36.99 -8.61 36.28
N VAL A 281 -36.28 -7.91 37.17
CA VAL A 281 -35.41 -6.79 36.81
C VAL A 281 -33.97 -7.27 36.65
N TYR A 282 -33.43 -7.04 35.45
CA TYR A 282 -32.02 -7.22 35.15
C TYR A 282 -31.46 -5.89 34.65
N GLU A 283 -31.07 -5.02 35.59
CA GLU A 283 -30.74 -3.62 35.30
C GLU A 283 -29.73 -3.46 34.14
N PRO A 284 -30.01 -2.60 33.14
CA PRO A 284 -31.08 -1.59 33.05
C PRO A 284 -32.41 -2.06 32.45
N PHE A 285 -32.63 -3.36 32.29
CA PHE A 285 -33.78 -3.91 31.59
C PHE A 285 -34.79 -4.56 32.54
N LEU A 286 -36.07 -4.46 32.18
CA LEU A 286 -37.14 -5.29 32.69
C LEU A 286 -37.35 -6.43 31.70
N VAL A 287 -37.15 -7.66 32.16
CA VAL A 287 -37.28 -8.88 31.34
C VAL A 287 -38.52 -9.65 31.75
N GLY A 288 -39.21 -10.23 30.77
CA GLY A 288 -40.44 -10.99 31.03
C GLY A 288 -40.69 -12.07 30.00
N ILE A 289 -41.32 -13.16 30.43
CA ILE A 289 -41.69 -14.29 29.58
C ILE A 289 -43.20 -14.28 29.35
N SER A 290 -43.63 -14.37 28.09
CA SER A 290 -45.02 -14.62 27.70
C SER A 290 -45.15 -15.87 26.82
N SER A 291 -46.37 -16.21 26.40
CA SER A 291 -46.58 -17.27 25.39
C SER A 291 -45.91 -16.97 24.04
N GLN A 292 -45.65 -15.69 23.75
CA GLN A 292 -45.01 -15.26 22.50
C GLN A 292 -43.47 -15.27 22.56
N GLY A 293 -42.88 -15.48 23.75
CA GLY A 293 -41.43 -15.55 23.94
C GLY A 293 -40.90 -14.67 25.07
N PHE A 294 -39.60 -14.37 25.00
CA PHE A 294 -38.89 -13.53 25.96
C PHE A 294 -38.88 -12.07 25.49
N HIS A 295 -39.30 -11.17 26.36
CA HIS A 295 -39.47 -9.74 26.10
C HIS A 295 -38.51 -8.92 26.95
N VAL A 296 -37.91 -7.90 26.33
CA VAL A 296 -36.94 -7.00 26.97
C VAL A 296 -37.43 -5.57 26.81
N LYS A 297 -37.56 -4.87 27.93
CA LYS A 297 -38.00 -3.46 28.00
C LYS A 297 -37.09 -2.64 28.89
N PRO A 298 -37.05 -1.30 28.72
CA PRO A 298 -36.24 -0.46 29.59
C PRO A 298 -36.90 -0.34 30.98
N PHE A 299 -36.11 -0.58 32.04
CA PHE A 299 -36.56 -0.46 33.43
C PHE A 299 -36.58 1.00 33.91
N GLU A 300 -35.69 1.87 33.38
CA GLU A 300 -35.54 3.28 33.77
C GLU A 300 -35.57 4.18 32.51
N GLY A 301 -36.39 5.24 32.48
CA GLY A 301 -36.34 6.30 31.45
C GLY A 301 -37.63 6.55 30.65
N GLN A 302 -37.71 7.66 29.89
CA GLN A 302 -38.94 8.11 29.20
C GLN A 302 -39.43 7.20 28.04
N LEU A 303 -38.77 6.07 27.77
CA LEU A 303 -39.02 5.17 26.64
C LEU A 303 -39.71 3.85 27.03
N HIS A 304 -40.35 3.80 28.20
CA HIS A 304 -41.05 2.63 28.76
C HIS A 304 -42.11 1.99 27.85
N THR A 305 -42.56 2.70 26.80
CA THR A 305 -43.53 2.23 25.80
C THR A 305 -42.90 1.45 24.65
N SER A 306 -41.58 1.51 24.48
CA SER A 306 -40.88 0.84 23.37
C SER A 306 -40.39 -0.55 23.78
N ASN A 307 -40.82 -1.57 23.03
CA ASN A 307 -40.31 -2.93 23.17
C ASN A 307 -38.94 -3.02 22.49
N ILE A 308 -37.88 -3.27 23.26
CA ILE A 308 -36.49 -3.27 22.75
C ILE A 308 -36.23 -4.52 21.93
N GLN A 309 -36.56 -5.69 22.49
CA GLN A 309 -36.32 -6.98 21.86
C GLN A 309 -37.39 -7.99 22.24
N THR A 310 -37.77 -8.84 21.29
CA THR A 310 -38.57 -10.04 21.56
C THR A 310 -37.92 -11.23 20.89
N ILE A 311 -37.59 -12.23 21.70
CA ILE A 311 -36.96 -13.49 21.27
C ILE A 311 -38.03 -14.57 21.31
N LYS A 312 -38.37 -15.11 20.15
CA LYS A 312 -39.33 -16.22 20.03
C LYS A 312 -38.61 -17.55 20.20
N PHE A 313 -39.21 -18.48 20.94
CA PHE A 313 -38.69 -19.84 21.11
C PHE A 313 -39.48 -20.84 20.26
N THR A 314 -38.95 -22.06 20.14
CA THR A 314 -39.65 -23.18 19.48
C THR A 314 -40.81 -23.70 20.32
N ASP A 315 -40.60 -23.80 21.63
CA ASP A 315 -41.61 -24.24 22.60
C ASP A 315 -42.06 -23.07 23.49
N GLU A 316 -43.20 -23.21 24.16
CA GLU A 316 -43.64 -22.20 25.12
C GLU A 316 -42.73 -22.16 26.35
N PRO A 317 -42.10 -21.01 26.66
CA PRO A 317 -41.30 -20.86 27.87
C PRO A 317 -42.18 -20.94 29.13
N ARG A 318 -41.72 -21.71 30.13
CA ARG A 318 -42.48 -21.99 31.36
C ARG A 318 -41.99 -21.22 32.57
N PHE A 319 -40.68 -21.10 32.76
CA PHE A 319 -40.08 -20.49 33.94
C PHE A 319 -38.91 -19.56 33.57
N MET A 320 -38.72 -18.50 34.37
CA MET A 320 -37.58 -17.60 34.31
C MET A 320 -36.91 -17.51 35.66
N THR A 321 -35.58 -17.42 35.67
CA THR A 321 -34.83 -16.96 36.84
C THR A 321 -33.79 -15.94 36.42
N VAL A 322 -33.51 -15.00 37.32
CA VAL A 322 -32.52 -13.96 37.13
C VAL A 322 -31.52 -14.02 38.29
N ASP A 323 -30.26 -14.28 37.96
CA ASP A 323 -29.12 -14.14 38.87
C ASP A 323 -28.08 -13.24 38.15
N LYS A 324 -26.80 -13.64 38.05
CA LYS A 324 -25.83 -12.91 37.18
C LYS A 324 -26.12 -13.05 35.69
N HIS A 325 -26.93 -14.03 35.31
CA HIS A 325 -27.45 -14.23 33.96
C HIS A 325 -28.94 -14.53 34.05
N VAL A 326 -29.67 -14.33 32.95
CA VAL A 326 -31.09 -14.66 32.86
C VAL A 326 -31.24 -16.05 32.24
N PHE A 327 -31.93 -16.97 32.93
CA PHE A 327 -32.19 -18.32 32.44
C PHE A 327 -33.67 -18.52 32.15
N VAL A 328 -33.95 -19.14 31.00
CA VAL A 328 -35.29 -19.45 30.52
C VAL A 328 -35.43 -20.95 30.36
N ALA A 329 -36.35 -21.56 31.11
CA ALA A 329 -36.63 -22.98 31.02
C ALA A 329 -37.84 -23.24 30.08
N LEU A 330 -37.59 -24.03 29.04
CA LEU A 330 -38.57 -24.60 28.11
C LEU A 330 -38.96 -26.01 28.59
N PRO A 331 -39.99 -26.67 28.04
CA PRO A 331 -40.40 -28.01 28.48
C PRO A 331 -39.27 -29.06 28.40
N HIS A 332 -38.41 -28.94 27.38
CA HIS A 332 -37.32 -29.88 27.10
C HIS A 332 -35.95 -29.21 26.87
N SER A 333 -35.79 -27.92 27.15
CA SER A 333 -34.49 -27.26 27.03
C SER A 333 -34.35 -26.08 27.99
N CYS A 334 -33.12 -25.62 28.19
CA CYS A 334 -32.82 -24.41 28.96
C CYS A 334 -31.96 -23.48 28.11
N VAL A 335 -32.34 -22.21 28.08
CA VAL A 335 -31.69 -21.14 27.33
C VAL A 335 -31.10 -20.14 28.31
N MET A 336 -29.84 -19.79 28.11
CA MET A 336 -29.18 -18.69 28.82
C MET A 336 -29.28 -17.46 27.93
N MET A 337 -29.78 -16.37 28.50
CA MET A 337 -29.78 -15.06 27.86
C MET A 337 -28.52 -14.32 28.27
N ALA A 338 -27.56 -14.24 27.37
CA ALA A 338 -26.34 -13.47 27.55
C ALA A 338 -26.64 -12.00 27.22
N MET A 339 -26.47 -11.10 28.19
CA MET A 339 -26.57 -9.67 27.92
C MET A 339 -25.39 -9.25 27.03
N VAL A 340 -25.67 -8.52 25.95
CA VAL A 340 -24.64 -7.89 25.14
C VAL A 340 -23.98 -6.78 25.98
N PRO A 341 -22.66 -6.64 26.00
CA PRO A 341 -22.00 -5.53 26.70
C PRO A 341 -22.58 -4.16 26.31
N LEU A 342 -22.82 -3.30 27.31
CA LEU A 342 -23.51 -2.02 27.13
C LEU A 342 -22.77 -1.06 26.17
N ASP A 343 -21.46 -1.15 26.08
CA ASP A 343 -20.60 -0.39 25.18
C ASP A 343 -20.85 -0.76 23.71
N ILE A 344 -21.04 -2.06 23.42
CA ILE A 344 -21.39 -2.56 22.09
C ILE A 344 -22.84 -2.20 21.75
N GLN A 345 -23.76 -2.32 22.72
CA GLN A 345 -25.16 -1.94 22.52
C GLN A 345 -25.30 -0.47 22.13
N VAL A 346 -24.61 0.43 22.84
CA VAL A 346 -24.66 1.87 22.54
C VAL A 346 -24.07 2.19 21.15
N GLU A 347 -22.98 1.52 20.74
CA GLU A 347 -22.44 1.69 19.39
C GLU A 347 -23.45 1.26 18.31
N ASN A 348 -24.04 0.07 18.47
CA ASN A 348 -25.06 -0.43 17.55
C ASN A 348 -26.28 0.50 17.49
N LEU A 349 -26.69 1.06 18.63
CA LEU A 349 -27.79 2.03 18.68
C LEU A 349 -27.46 3.33 17.95
N CYS A 350 -26.24 3.85 18.11
CA CYS A 350 -25.75 5.01 17.36
C CYS A 350 -25.74 4.75 15.85
N LEU A 351 -25.34 3.55 15.41
CA LEU A 351 -25.37 3.15 14.00
C LEU A 351 -26.80 3.00 13.46
N SER A 352 -27.73 2.53 14.30
CA SER A 352 -29.15 2.37 13.96
C SER A 352 -30.00 3.65 14.11
N GLU A 353 -29.36 4.78 14.40
CA GLU A 353 -29.98 6.10 14.62
C GLU A 353 -31.01 6.20 15.78
N ASN A 354 -31.01 5.24 16.71
CA ASN A 354 -31.88 5.25 17.88
C ASN A 354 -31.23 5.97 19.08
N TRP A 355 -31.08 7.29 18.94
CA TRP A 355 -30.40 8.17 19.90
C TRP A 355 -31.00 8.20 21.31
N PRO A 356 -32.34 8.26 21.50
CA PRO A 356 -32.92 8.34 22.85
C PRO A 356 -32.59 7.12 23.71
N LEU A 357 -32.53 5.92 23.12
CA LEU A 357 -32.17 4.69 23.82
C LEU A 357 -30.65 4.62 24.06
N ALA A 358 -29.83 5.08 23.10
CA ALA A 358 -28.38 5.14 23.25
C ALA A 358 -27.95 6.05 24.40
N GLU A 359 -28.59 7.22 24.56
CA GLU A 359 -28.30 8.17 25.64
C GLU A 359 -28.65 7.60 27.02
N GLN A 360 -29.79 6.90 27.14
CA GLN A 360 -30.19 6.26 28.39
C GLN A 360 -29.24 5.14 28.81
N LEU A 361 -28.89 4.23 27.88
CA LEU A 361 -27.94 3.16 28.17
C LEU A 361 -26.54 3.71 28.48
N ALA A 362 -26.12 4.76 27.78
CA ALA A 362 -24.90 5.48 28.11
C ALA A 362 -24.94 6.06 29.52
N HIS A 363 -26.02 6.73 29.92
CA HIS A 363 -26.13 7.30 31.26
C HIS A 363 -26.08 6.24 32.37
N VAL A 364 -26.71 5.07 32.15
CA VAL A 364 -26.61 3.94 33.09
C VAL A 364 -25.19 3.37 33.13
N PHE A 365 -24.54 3.22 31.97
CA PHE A 365 -23.15 2.80 31.90
C PHE A 365 -22.24 3.77 32.68
N LEU A 366 -22.40 5.08 32.48
CA LEU A 366 -21.64 6.10 33.17
C LEU A 366 -21.84 6.04 34.69
N LYS A 367 -23.06 5.78 35.19
CA LYS A 367 -23.30 5.65 36.64
C LYS A 367 -22.51 4.49 37.28
N LYS A 368 -22.44 3.34 36.62
CA LYS A 368 -21.85 2.09 37.18
C LYS A 368 -20.33 1.98 37.02
N HIS A 369 -19.73 2.70 36.06
CA HIS A 369 -18.32 2.59 35.68
C HIS A 369 -17.43 3.72 36.21
N GLY A 370 -16.11 3.50 36.24
CA GLY A 370 -15.10 4.44 36.78
C GLY A 370 -14.84 5.66 35.89
N GLU A 371 -14.12 6.68 36.39
CA GLU A 371 -13.89 7.95 35.68
C GLU A 371 -13.25 7.81 34.29
N SER A 372 -12.31 6.87 34.11
CA SER A 372 -11.66 6.64 32.81
C SER A 372 -12.64 6.09 31.77
N GLU A 373 -13.42 5.08 32.14
CA GLU A 373 -14.43 4.45 31.27
C GLU A 373 -15.54 5.46 30.91
N ARG A 374 -15.87 6.37 31.83
CA ARG A 374 -16.80 7.47 31.59
C ARG A 374 -16.32 8.43 30.51
N GLN A 375 -15.06 8.89 30.62
CA GLN A 375 -14.48 9.82 29.66
C GLN A 375 -14.41 9.20 28.26
N GLN A 376 -14.05 7.91 28.15
CA GLN A 376 -14.01 7.21 26.88
C GLN A 376 -15.38 7.08 26.23
N MET A 377 -16.38 6.67 27.02
CA MET A 377 -17.74 6.51 26.52
C MET A 377 -18.31 7.85 26.02
N GLN A 378 -18.03 8.94 26.76
CA GLN A 378 -18.42 10.29 26.36
C GLN A 378 -17.71 10.76 25.08
N LEU A 379 -16.41 10.49 24.94
CA LEU A 379 -15.67 10.79 23.70
C LEU A 379 -16.18 9.97 22.50
N ARG A 380 -16.53 8.70 22.70
CA ARG A 380 -17.09 7.82 21.66
C ARG A 380 -18.50 8.27 21.22
N LEU A 381 -19.36 8.62 22.17
CA LEU A 381 -20.69 9.17 21.90
C LEU A 381 -20.62 10.49 21.13
N THR A 382 -19.71 11.39 21.54
CA THR A 382 -19.54 12.67 20.84
C THR A 382 -18.98 12.51 19.43
N LEU A 383 -18.06 11.55 19.20
CA LEU A 383 -17.60 11.20 17.84
C LEU A 383 -18.75 10.76 16.93
N ASN A 384 -19.63 9.89 17.42
CA ASN A 384 -20.74 9.35 16.63
C ASN A 384 -21.90 10.36 16.46
N ALA A 385 -22.09 11.28 17.40
CA ALA A 385 -23.14 12.31 17.33
C ALA A 385 -22.75 13.56 16.49
N LEU A 386 -21.45 13.84 16.33
CA LEU A 386 -20.94 15.01 15.60
C LEU A 386 -21.40 15.16 14.13
N PRO A 387 -21.51 14.09 13.33
CA PRO A 387 -22.03 14.17 11.97
C PRO A 387 -23.45 14.75 11.90
N LEU A 388 -24.26 14.49 12.92
CA LEU A 388 -25.68 14.85 13.00
C LEU A 388 -25.95 16.24 13.59
N MET A 389 -24.95 16.90 14.17
CA MET A 389 -25.12 18.24 14.73
C MET A 389 -25.24 19.28 13.60
N ASN A 390 -26.15 20.25 13.72
CA ASN A 390 -26.36 21.29 12.71
C ASN A 390 -25.34 22.43 12.87
N VAL A 391 -24.08 22.16 12.51
CA VAL A 391 -22.92 23.07 12.63
C VAL A 391 -22.22 23.19 11.27
N SER A 392 -21.54 24.30 11.00
CA SER A 392 -20.76 24.50 9.76
C SER A 392 -19.71 23.39 9.55
N GLN A 393 -19.43 23.03 8.30
CA GLN A 393 -18.53 21.92 7.94
C GLN A 393 -17.11 22.09 8.51
N ASP A 394 -16.58 23.31 8.57
CA ASP A 394 -15.23 23.58 9.09
C ASP A 394 -15.15 23.52 10.64
N ALA A 395 -16.23 23.91 11.32
CA ALA A 395 -16.30 23.77 12.77
C ALA A 395 -16.51 22.30 13.17
N LYS A 396 -17.16 21.49 12.32
CA LYS A 396 -17.25 20.04 12.49
C LYS A 396 -15.90 19.36 12.36
N SER A 397 -15.11 19.69 11.33
CA SER A 397 -13.78 19.08 11.11
C SER A 397 -12.80 19.42 12.24
N THR A 398 -12.80 20.66 12.72
CA THR A 398 -11.96 21.11 13.84
C THR A 398 -12.32 20.41 15.15
N ARG A 399 -13.62 20.33 15.49
CA ARG A 399 -14.08 19.62 16.70
C ARG A 399 -13.86 18.11 16.62
N LEU A 400 -14.03 17.51 15.44
CA LEU A 400 -13.70 16.11 15.20
C LEU A 400 -12.21 15.84 15.42
N ALA A 401 -11.34 16.74 14.97
CA ALA A 401 -9.90 16.62 15.16
C ALA A 401 -9.52 16.64 16.66
N ASP A 402 -10.08 17.58 17.43
CA ASP A 402 -9.84 17.69 18.87
C ASP A 402 -10.30 16.46 19.66
N ILE A 403 -11.44 15.88 19.27
CA ILE A 403 -12.00 14.71 19.96
C ILE A 403 -11.24 13.44 19.58
N GLN A 404 -10.89 13.26 18.30
CA GLN A 404 -10.03 12.17 17.85
C GLN A 404 -8.66 12.22 18.52
N GLN A 405 -8.11 13.43 18.70
CA GLN A 405 -6.88 13.64 19.47
C GLN A 405 -7.06 13.13 20.91
N LYS A 406 -8.04 13.66 21.66
CA LYS A 406 -8.28 13.27 23.06
C LYS A 406 -8.52 11.77 23.22
N TYR A 407 -9.29 11.18 22.31
CA TYR A 407 -9.59 9.76 22.31
C TYR A 407 -8.35 8.89 22.02
N GLY A 408 -7.51 9.31 21.06
CA GLY A 408 -6.22 8.67 20.78
C GLY A 408 -5.30 8.70 22.00
N TYR A 409 -5.22 9.83 22.72
CA TYR A 409 -4.46 9.95 23.96
C TYR A 409 -4.98 9.02 25.07
N THR A 410 -6.30 8.90 25.24
CA THR A 410 -6.88 8.01 26.26
C THR A 410 -6.59 6.54 25.97
N LEU A 411 -6.66 6.12 24.71
CA LEU A 411 -6.36 4.75 24.30
C LEU A 411 -4.87 4.40 24.47
N PHE A 412 -3.99 5.36 24.21
CA PHE A 412 -2.55 5.19 24.41
C PHE A 412 -2.20 5.00 25.90
N ARG A 413 -2.88 5.70 26.81
CA ARG A 413 -2.72 5.52 28.27
C ARG A 413 -3.15 4.13 28.76
N GLU A 414 -4.14 3.54 28.10
CA GLU A 414 -4.63 2.18 28.38
C GLU A 414 -3.83 1.07 27.70
N LYS A 415 -2.66 1.40 27.12
CA LYS A 415 -1.75 0.45 26.45
C LYS A 415 -2.32 -0.17 25.17
N LYS A 416 -3.40 0.41 24.61
CA LYS A 416 -3.95 0.04 23.30
C LYS A 416 -3.31 0.92 22.22
N PHE A 417 -2.02 0.69 21.96
CA PHE A 417 -1.20 1.55 21.10
C PHE A 417 -1.71 1.61 19.64
N ASP A 418 -2.06 0.46 19.05
CA ASP A 418 -2.54 0.38 17.67
C ASP A 418 -3.85 1.16 17.47
N ALA A 419 -4.82 0.93 18.37
CA ALA A 419 -6.13 1.58 18.31
C ALA A 419 -6.02 3.09 18.54
N GLY A 420 -5.12 3.54 19.43
CA GLY A 420 -4.86 4.95 19.68
C GLY A 420 -4.25 5.66 18.48
N LEU A 421 -3.22 5.06 17.88
CA LEU A 421 -2.53 5.61 16.70
C LEU A 421 -3.43 5.59 15.46
N GLU A 422 -4.31 4.58 15.30
CA GLU A 422 -5.26 4.52 14.19
C GLU A 422 -6.18 5.75 14.15
N LYS A 423 -6.64 6.23 15.30
CA LYS A 423 -7.48 7.44 15.38
C LYS A 423 -6.71 8.72 15.06
N LEU A 424 -5.39 8.73 15.25
CA LEU A 424 -4.51 9.85 14.90
C LEU A 424 -4.13 9.87 13.41
N LYS A 425 -4.33 8.77 12.65
CA LYS A 425 -3.97 8.66 11.22
C LYS A 425 -4.66 9.68 10.33
N ARG A 426 -5.84 10.18 10.72
CA ARG A 426 -6.67 11.09 9.93
C ARG A 426 -6.43 12.57 10.24
N LEU A 427 -5.56 12.87 11.21
CA LEU A 427 -5.30 14.25 11.65
C LEU A 427 -4.15 14.88 10.83
N PRO A 428 -4.26 16.17 10.44
CA PRO A 428 -3.20 16.86 9.71
C PRO A 428 -1.89 16.97 10.52
N ASN A 429 -1.99 17.04 11.85
CA ASN A 429 -0.85 17.05 12.77
C ASN A 429 -0.56 15.67 13.42
N GLY A 430 -1.03 14.58 12.82
CA GLY A 430 -0.98 13.24 13.40
C GLY A 430 0.44 12.78 13.76
N ILE A 431 1.43 13.05 12.91
CA ILE A 431 2.84 12.67 13.13
C ILE A 431 3.42 13.40 14.36
N LYS A 432 3.21 14.72 14.45
CA LYS A 432 3.69 15.53 15.59
C LYS A 432 3.01 15.12 16.91
N LEU A 433 1.73 14.77 16.88
CA LEU A 433 0.99 14.29 18.05
C LEU A 433 1.45 12.89 18.50
N ALA A 434 1.73 11.99 17.55
CA ALA A 434 2.29 10.67 17.83
C ALA A 434 3.71 10.76 18.41
N LEU A 435 4.52 11.73 17.97
CA LEU A 435 5.85 11.99 18.53
C LEU A 435 5.78 12.54 19.96
N LYS A 436 4.79 13.38 20.27
CA LYS A 436 4.54 13.83 21.65
C LYS A 436 4.16 12.67 22.59
N LEU A 437 3.50 11.63 22.07
CA LEU A 437 3.17 10.42 22.83
C LEU A 437 4.42 9.56 23.09
N CYS A 438 5.33 9.46 22.12
CA CYS A 438 6.58 8.70 22.21
C CYS A 438 7.78 9.58 22.60
N TYR A 439 7.62 10.35 23.68
CA TYR A 439 8.58 11.37 24.10
C TYR A 439 9.99 10.82 24.41
N TRP A 440 10.13 9.54 24.76
CA TRP A 440 11.43 8.93 25.06
C TRP A 440 12.34 8.76 23.83
N MET A 441 11.80 8.92 22.61
CA MET A 441 12.60 8.85 21.37
C MET A 441 13.16 10.19 20.92
N VAL A 442 12.61 11.33 21.39
CA VAL A 442 13.00 12.67 20.95
C VAL A 442 13.80 13.35 22.06
N GLN A 443 15.05 13.74 21.78
CA GLN A 443 15.95 14.41 22.74
C GLN A 443 15.58 15.90 22.99
N ASP A 444 14.34 16.31 22.80
CA ASP A 444 13.94 17.72 22.90
C ASP A 444 13.36 18.06 24.28
N GLN A 445 13.78 19.21 24.83
CA GLN A 445 13.64 19.59 26.24
C GLN A 445 12.23 20.08 26.66
N GLN A 446 11.22 20.00 25.79
CA GLN A 446 9.85 20.41 26.14
C GLN A 446 8.98 19.21 26.53
N ARG A 447 9.10 18.82 27.80
CA ARG A 447 8.27 17.81 28.46
C ARG A 447 6.82 18.31 28.63
N PRO A 448 5.79 17.62 28.13
CA PRO A 448 4.48 17.66 28.76
C PRO A 448 4.52 16.78 30.01
N ALA A 449 4.35 17.39 31.18
CA ALA A 449 4.28 16.68 32.45
C ALA A 449 3.03 15.77 32.48
N GLN A 450 3.22 14.46 32.35
CA GLN A 450 2.38 13.42 32.95
C GLN A 450 3.08 12.07 32.76
N ASP A 451 3.66 11.58 33.86
CA ASP A 451 4.48 10.37 33.93
C ASP A 451 3.69 9.13 33.48
N LEU A 452 3.90 8.71 32.24
CA LEU A 452 3.53 7.38 31.75
C LEU A 452 4.74 6.46 31.99
N HIS A 453 4.78 5.79 33.14
CA HIS A 453 5.82 4.79 33.43
C HIS A 453 5.55 3.51 32.63
N LEU A 454 6.03 3.49 31.38
CA LEU A 454 6.03 2.31 30.51
C LEU A 454 7.27 1.46 30.78
N SER A 455 7.09 0.15 30.90
CA SER A 455 8.19 -0.83 30.91
C SER A 455 8.88 -0.90 29.53
N ASP A 456 10.11 -1.40 29.47
CA ASP A 456 10.85 -1.46 28.19
C ASP A 456 10.17 -2.33 27.13
N LYS A 457 9.47 -3.40 27.54
CA LYS A 457 8.63 -4.22 26.65
C LYS A 457 7.42 -3.44 26.11
N GLU A 458 6.84 -2.56 26.91
CA GLU A 458 5.72 -1.71 26.48
C GLU A 458 6.20 -0.57 25.57
N LYS A 459 7.41 -0.05 25.79
CA LYS A 459 8.06 0.88 24.85
C LYS A 459 8.34 0.21 23.52
N GLU A 460 8.84 -1.02 23.51
CA GLU A 460 9.00 -1.82 22.29
C GLU A 460 7.68 -2.02 21.55
N ALA A 461 6.61 -2.41 22.26
CA ALA A 461 5.28 -2.56 21.68
C ALA A 461 4.75 -1.24 21.08
N ALA A 462 4.97 -0.10 21.77
CA ALA A 462 4.62 1.22 21.27
C ALA A 462 5.44 1.62 20.04
N MET A 463 6.74 1.29 19.99
CA MET A 463 7.61 1.56 18.83
C MET A 463 7.24 0.68 17.63
N VAL A 464 6.81 -0.56 17.86
CA VAL A 464 6.29 -1.45 16.80
C VAL A 464 5.02 -0.85 16.19
N ALA A 465 4.05 -0.48 17.03
CA ALA A 465 2.81 0.16 16.62
C ALA A 465 3.04 1.51 15.91
N LEU A 466 4.03 2.28 16.38
CA LEU A 466 4.44 3.55 15.76
C LEU A 466 5.07 3.33 14.39
N ALA A 467 5.93 2.32 14.22
CA ALA A 467 6.53 2.01 12.93
C ALA A 467 5.47 1.61 11.89
N ASP A 468 4.45 0.85 12.30
CA ASP A 468 3.35 0.45 11.42
C ASP A 468 2.46 1.67 11.08
N PHE A 469 2.21 2.54 12.06
CA PHE A 469 1.54 3.83 11.83
C PHE A 469 2.30 4.73 10.85
N LEU A 470 3.60 4.92 11.03
CA LEU A 470 4.42 5.78 10.18
C LEU A 470 4.55 5.22 8.76
N THR A 471 4.63 3.89 8.61
CA THR A 471 4.63 3.23 7.30
C THR A 471 3.32 3.46 6.56
N ASP A 472 2.18 3.33 7.23
CA ASP A 472 0.86 3.63 6.66
C ASP A 472 0.71 5.09 6.27
N VAL A 473 1.14 6.02 7.14
CA VAL A 473 1.09 7.46 6.87
C VAL A 473 1.98 7.81 5.67
N ARG A 474 3.18 7.24 5.59
CA ARG A 474 4.10 7.40 4.45
C ARG A 474 3.46 6.93 3.14
N GLN A 475 2.86 5.74 3.12
CA GLN A 475 2.17 5.23 1.93
C GLN A 475 1.01 6.11 1.50
N ARG A 476 0.22 6.64 2.44
CA ARG A 476 -0.88 7.57 2.13
C ARG A 476 -0.37 8.89 1.58
N ARG A 477 0.66 9.49 2.18
CA ARG A 477 1.24 10.75 1.70
C ARG A 477 1.84 10.62 0.30
N ILE A 478 2.38 9.47 -0.06
CA ILE A 478 2.92 9.19 -1.40
C ILE A 478 1.79 8.92 -2.42
N ASN A 479 0.73 8.19 -2.04
CA ASN A 479 -0.30 7.73 -2.97
C ASN A 479 -1.51 8.68 -3.13
N ASN A 480 -1.88 9.45 -2.10
CA ASN A 480 -3.11 10.27 -2.12
C ASN A 480 -2.84 11.74 -2.45
N LYS A 481 -3.36 12.19 -3.60
CA LYS A 481 -3.49 13.63 -3.97
C LYS A 481 -4.65 14.36 -3.27
N GLN A 482 -5.41 13.68 -2.40
CA GLN A 482 -6.69 14.17 -1.87
C GLN A 482 -6.75 14.37 -0.34
N ASP A 483 -5.62 14.48 0.35
CA ASP A 483 -5.64 14.93 1.76
C ASP A 483 -5.56 16.46 1.82
N PHE A 484 -6.59 17.04 2.46
CA PHE A 484 -6.83 18.46 2.78
C PHE A 484 -5.57 19.35 2.92
N GLU A 485 -5.57 20.48 2.18
CA GLU A 485 -4.88 21.77 2.43
C GLU A 485 -3.50 21.80 3.12
N LEU A 486 -2.61 20.83 2.87
CA LEU A 486 -1.23 20.94 3.35
C LEU A 486 -0.34 21.48 2.23
N SER A 487 0.41 22.55 2.54
CA SER A 487 1.45 23.08 1.66
C SER A 487 2.45 21.98 1.33
N GLU A 488 2.98 21.94 0.10
CA GLU A 488 4.00 20.97 -0.33
C GLU A 488 5.21 20.96 0.63
N GLU A 489 5.59 22.12 1.16
CA GLU A 489 6.65 22.27 2.17
C GLU A 489 6.35 21.53 3.48
N GLN A 490 5.08 21.50 3.92
CA GLN A 490 4.68 20.79 5.13
C GLN A 490 4.64 19.27 4.90
N LYS A 491 4.33 18.83 3.67
CA LYS A 491 4.37 17.41 3.30
C LYS A 491 5.81 16.89 3.27
N GLU A 492 6.75 17.65 2.71
CA GLU A 492 8.18 17.29 2.70
C GLU A 492 8.74 17.22 4.12
N LEU A 493 8.43 18.20 4.98
CA LEU A 493 8.85 18.20 6.38
C LEU A 493 8.26 17.01 7.16
N ASP A 494 6.97 16.71 6.95
CA ASP A 494 6.29 15.57 7.57
C ASP A 494 6.92 14.23 7.12
N LEU A 495 7.25 14.09 5.83
CA LEU A 495 7.90 12.91 5.27
C LEU A 495 9.33 12.74 5.80
N GLN A 496 10.09 13.83 5.89
CA GLN A 496 11.44 13.83 6.47
C GLN A 496 11.42 13.38 7.94
N VAL A 497 10.49 13.91 8.73
CA VAL A 497 10.32 13.53 10.14
C VAL A 497 9.86 12.07 10.25
N ALA A 498 8.89 11.64 9.44
CA ALA A 498 8.41 10.26 9.44
C ALA A 498 9.52 9.25 9.08
N ASP A 499 10.27 9.50 8.01
CA ASP A 499 11.34 8.61 7.54
C ASP A 499 12.50 8.54 8.56
N THR A 500 12.87 9.66 9.19
CA THR A 500 13.92 9.69 10.22
C THR A 500 13.49 8.93 11.47
N MET A 501 12.22 9.04 11.87
CA MET A 501 11.68 8.34 13.04
C MET A 501 11.45 6.85 12.76
N LEU A 502 11.08 6.48 11.53
CA LEU A 502 11.03 5.09 11.08
C LEU A 502 12.40 4.43 11.19
N LEU A 503 13.46 5.11 10.73
CA LEU A 503 14.82 4.63 10.87
C LEU A 503 15.18 4.40 12.35
N GLN A 504 14.88 5.35 13.22
CA GLN A 504 15.11 5.20 14.65
C GLN A 504 14.33 4.01 15.25
N CYS A 505 13.05 3.83 14.89
CA CYS A 505 12.24 2.70 15.34
C CYS A 505 12.82 1.35 14.85
N TYR A 506 13.33 1.28 13.62
CA TYR A 506 13.95 0.05 13.10
C TYR A 506 15.30 -0.27 13.74
N LEU A 507 16.04 0.73 14.21
CA LEU A 507 17.32 0.53 14.91
C LEU A 507 17.14 0.04 16.35
N GLU A 508 16.20 0.65 17.06
CA GLU A 508 15.91 0.38 18.48
C GLU A 508 15.11 -0.92 18.67
N VAL A 509 14.29 -1.33 17.70
CA VAL A 509 13.51 -2.56 17.77
C VAL A 509 14.28 -3.73 17.15
N PRO A 510 14.74 -4.72 17.94
CA PRO A 510 15.56 -5.83 17.41
C PRO A 510 14.84 -6.66 16.34
N SER A 511 13.52 -6.82 16.47
CA SER A 511 12.70 -7.61 15.54
C SER A 511 12.53 -6.97 14.15
N LYS A 512 12.70 -5.65 14.03
CA LYS A 512 12.54 -4.90 12.76
C LYS A 512 13.88 -4.46 12.17
N ARG A 513 15.02 -4.73 12.81
CA ARG A 513 16.37 -4.31 12.37
C ARG A 513 16.76 -4.81 10.97
N ALA A 514 16.25 -5.97 10.56
CA ALA A 514 16.46 -6.49 9.20
C ALA A 514 15.80 -5.62 8.11
N LEU A 515 14.74 -4.89 8.46
CA LEU A 515 14.02 -4.00 7.53
C LEU A 515 14.81 -2.72 7.23
N THR A 516 15.81 -2.36 8.06
CA THR A 516 16.65 -1.18 7.83
C THR A 516 17.34 -1.25 6.47
N LYS A 517 17.91 -2.40 6.10
CA LYS A 517 18.56 -2.58 4.79
C LYS A 517 17.60 -2.43 3.62
N ALA A 518 16.36 -2.90 3.77
CA ALA A 518 15.33 -2.74 2.74
C ALA A 518 14.82 -1.29 2.66
N PHE A 519 14.64 -0.62 3.79
CA PHE A 519 14.17 0.76 3.88
C PHE A 519 15.16 1.75 3.25
N MET A 520 16.46 1.56 3.49
CA MET A 520 17.51 2.45 2.97
C MET A 520 17.70 2.33 1.45
N ARG A 521 17.17 1.29 0.80
CA ARG A 521 17.20 1.12 -0.67
C ARG A 521 16.05 1.81 -1.39
N ILE A 522 15.06 2.33 -0.66
CA ILE A 522 13.90 2.96 -1.27
C ILE A 522 14.33 4.32 -1.86
N PRO A 523 14.07 4.60 -3.16
CA PRO A 523 14.56 5.82 -3.83
C PRO A 523 13.94 7.12 -3.28
N ASN A 524 12.71 7.06 -2.76
CA ASN A 524 12.02 8.21 -2.14
C ASN A 524 12.23 8.24 -0.62
N ASN A 525 13.49 8.19 -0.17
CA ASN A 525 13.83 8.29 1.24
C ASN A 525 14.16 9.75 1.62
N HIS A 526 13.35 10.34 2.50
CA HIS A 526 13.49 11.73 2.94
C HIS A 526 14.23 11.86 4.27
N CYS A 527 14.88 10.81 4.79
CA CYS A 527 15.64 10.85 6.05
C CYS A 527 16.58 12.07 6.17
N ASP A 528 16.58 12.70 7.34
CA ASP A 528 17.53 13.74 7.73
C ASP A 528 18.96 13.16 7.77
N LEU A 529 19.86 13.69 6.94
CA LEU A 529 21.21 13.13 6.70
C LEU A 529 22.09 13.14 7.95
N GLU A 530 22.04 14.20 8.74
CA GLU A 530 22.93 14.34 9.91
C GLU A 530 22.49 13.40 11.04
N LYS A 531 21.19 13.34 11.31
CA LYS A 531 20.63 12.47 12.34
C LYS A 531 20.73 10.99 11.96
N SER A 532 20.40 10.65 10.71
CA SER A 532 20.54 9.27 10.23
C SER A 532 22.00 8.79 10.25
N ARG A 533 22.95 9.66 9.89
CA ARG A 533 24.38 9.37 10.02
C ARG A 533 24.77 9.08 11.47
N GLN A 534 24.41 9.96 12.42
CA GLN A 534 24.73 9.76 13.84
C GLN A 534 24.12 8.48 14.40
N LEU A 535 22.87 8.18 14.07
CA LEU A 535 22.17 6.96 14.50
C LEU A 535 22.83 5.69 13.93
N LEU A 536 23.23 5.71 12.65
CA LEU A 536 23.90 4.57 12.01
C LEU A 536 25.33 4.36 12.51
N GLU A 537 26.07 5.46 12.77
CA GLU A 537 27.42 5.43 13.36
C GLU A 537 27.39 4.87 14.80
N GLN A 538 26.42 5.29 15.63
CA GLN A 538 26.23 4.78 16.99
C GLN A 538 25.96 3.26 17.02
N HIS A 539 25.25 2.76 16.01
CA HIS A 539 24.87 1.34 15.90
C HIS A 539 25.85 0.49 15.08
N GLY A 540 26.95 1.07 14.59
CA GLY A 540 28.00 0.37 13.83
C GLY A 540 27.60 -0.12 12.44
N MET A 541 26.53 0.40 11.85
CA MET A 541 25.96 -0.10 10.58
C MET A 541 26.50 0.67 9.37
N THR A 542 27.70 0.28 8.94
CA THR A 542 28.46 0.96 7.86
C THR A 542 27.95 0.63 6.45
N GLU A 543 27.41 -0.56 6.20
CA GLU A 543 26.86 -0.95 4.89
C GLU A 543 25.57 -0.17 4.56
N GLU A 544 24.73 0.03 5.56
CA GLU A 544 23.50 0.81 5.49
C GLU A 544 23.80 2.29 5.30
N LEU A 545 24.88 2.80 5.90
CA LEU A 545 25.36 4.16 5.69
C LEU A 545 25.92 4.36 4.27
N ILE A 546 26.65 3.39 3.73
CA ILE A 546 27.08 3.40 2.31
C ILE A 546 25.86 3.38 1.38
N THR A 547 24.83 2.59 1.72
CA THR A 547 23.57 2.55 0.97
C THR A 547 22.84 3.90 1.03
N LEU A 548 22.80 4.55 2.20
CA LEU A 548 22.22 5.90 2.37
C LEU A 548 22.90 6.90 1.44
N TYR A 549 24.22 6.99 1.52
CA TYR A 549 24.99 7.92 0.71
C TYR A 549 24.87 7.60 -0.79
N LYS A 550 24.73 6.32 -1.16
CA LYS A 550 24.43 5.90 -2.54
C LYS A 550 23.07 6.42 -3.01
N THR A 551 22.01 6.30 -2.21
CA THR A 551 20.67 6.82 -2.58
C THR A 551 20.59 8.34 -2.66
N ARG A 552 21.52 9.05 -2.00
CA ARG A 552 21.57 10.52 -1.93
C ARG A 552 22.62 11.14 -2.85
N GLU A 553 23.19 10.34 -3.77
CA GLU A 553 24.20 10.76 -4.75
C GLU A 553 25.49 11.34 -4.11
N MET A 554 25.76 11.02 -2.83
CA MET A 554 26.97 11.42 -2.11
C MET A 554 28.07 10.37 -2.25
N HIS A 555 28.51 10.13 -3.48
CA HIS A 555 29.43 9.03 -3.82
C HIS A 555 30.84 9.20 -3.21
N ASP A 556 31.36 10.43 -3.11
CA ASP A 556 32.69 10.68 -2.52
C ASP A 556 32.75 10.32 -1.01
N GLN A 557 31.66 10.55 -0.27
CA GLN A 557 31.58 10.19 1.15
C GLN A 557 31.48 8.67 1.34
N SER A 558 30.72 7.99 0.48
CA SER A 558 30.62 6.53 0.45
C SER A 558 31.99 5.88 0.21
N LEU A 559 32.71 6.36 -0.81
CA LEU A 559 34.02 5.83 -1.16
C LEU A 559 35.05 6.09 -0.07
N LYS A 560 35.04 7.26 0.58
CA LYS A 560 35.89 7.52 1.76
C LYS A 560 35.63 6.55 2.91
N LEU A 561 34.38 6.16 3.14
CA LEU A 561 34.04 5.16 4.14
C LEU A 561 34.51 3.75 3.75
N ILE A 562 34.38 3.38 2.48
CA ILE A 562 34.93 2.11 1.96
C ILE A 562 36.46 2.07 2.12
N HIS A 563 37.15 3.17 1.79
CA HIS A 563 38.60 3.31 2.01
C HIS A 563 38.97 3.24 3.50
N ALA A 564 38.14 3.77 4.39
CA ALA A 564 38.37 3.71 5.84
C ALA A 564 38.17 2.29 6.40
N LYS A 565 37.24 1.52 5.83
CA LYS A 565 36.95 0.12 6.21
C LYS A 565 38.05 -0.85 5.77
N THR A 566 38.68 -0.62 4.62
CA THR A 566 39.64 -1.52 3.95
C THR A 566 41.10 -1.10 4.12
N LYS A 567 41.46 -0.41 5.21
CA LYS A 567 42.83 0.08 5.45
C LYS A 567 43.90 -1.02 5.53
N SER A 568 43.52 -2.28 5.74
CA SER A 568 44.45 -3.42 5.92
C SER A 568 44.78 -4.21 4.65
N ASP A 569 43.91 -4.23 3.63
CA ASP A 569 44.11 -5.01 2.39
C ASP A 569 43.90 -4.15 1.13
N GLU A 570 44.97 -3.95 0.35
CA GLU A 570 44.91 -3.15 -0.89
C GLU A 570 44.08 -3.84 -1.98
N VAL A 571 44.16 -5.17 -2.09
CA VAL A 571 43.41 -5.94 -3.10
C VAL A 571 41.90 -5.90 -2.80
N ALA A 572 41.50 -6.10 -1.55
CA ALA A 572 40.09 -6.05 -1.13
C ALA A 572 39.49 -4.65 -1.32
N ARG A 573 40.29 -3.60 -1.07
CA ARG A 573 39.91 -2.20 -1.32
C ARG A 573 39.63 -1.97 -2.81
N VAL A 574 40.53 -2.40 -3.69
CA VAL A 574 40.38 -2.21 -5.13
C VAL A 574 39.16 -2.98 -5.64
N THR A 575 38.90 -4.20 -5.15
CA THR A 575 37.71 -4.97 -5.55
C THR A 575 36.39 -4.40 -5.03
N GLU A 576 36.32 -3.92 -3.78
CA GLU A 576 35.10 -3.30 -3.24
C GLU A 576 34.82 -1.92 -3.87
N VAL A 577 35.87 -1.15 -4.14
CA VAL A 577 35.76 0.13 -4.87
C VAL A 577 35.35 -0.12 -6.32
N ALA A 578 35.93 -1.11 -6.99
CA ALA A 578 35.52 -1.52 -8.34
C ALA A 578 34.04 -1.95 -8.36
N ALA A 579 33.61 -2.82 -7.44
CA ALA A 579 32.21 -3.24 -7.33
C ALA A 579 31.26 -2.05 -7.06
N TYR A 580 31.64 -1.14 -6.17
CA TYR A 580 30.86 0.08 -5.91
C TYR A 580 30.78 0.98 -7.15
N LEU A 581 31.89 1.18 -7.87
CA LEU A 581 31.93 2.01 -9.08
C LEU A 581 31.15 1.37 -10.24
N MET A 582 31.19 0.04 -10.40
CA MET A 582 30.37 -0.69 -11.37
C MET A 582 28.87 -0.56 -11.07
N GLU A 583 28.47 -0.57 -9.79
CA GLU A 583 27.06 -0.40 -9.41
C GLU A 583 26.56 1.06 -9.42
N VAL A 584 27.45 2.04 -9.33
CA VAL A 584 27.13 3.50 -9.35
C VAL A 584 27.07 4.05 -10.78
N ALA A 585 27.21 3.18 -11.77
CA ALA A 585 27.26 3.48 -13.19
C ALA A 585 26.41 4.70 -13.62
N CYS A 586 27.12 5.65 -14.24
CA CYS A 586 26.65 6.72 -15.14
C CYS A 586 26.40 8.14 -14.61
N LYS A 587 26.31 8.42 -13.29
CA LYS A 587 25.92 9.79 -12.85
C LYS A 587 27.07 10.77 -12.60
N ASP A 588 28.11 10.37 -11.86
CA ASP A 588 29.21 11.25 -11.44
C ASP A 588 30.58 10.81 -12.01
N ILE A 589 30.87 11.24 -13.24
CA ILE A 589 32.14 10.96 -13.93
C ILE A 589 33.34 11.50 -13.15
N ASP A 590 33.20 12.65 -12.49
CA ASP A 590 34.29 13.28 -11.73
C ASP A 590 34.75 12.43 -10.55
N VAL A 591 33.85 11.64 -9.95
CA VAL A 591 34.18 10.70 -8.87
C VAL A 591 34.91 9.49 -9.44
N ILE A 592 34.46 8.94 -10.56
CA ILE A 592 35.13 7.83 -11.25
C ILE A 592 36.57 8.24 -11.60
N LEU A 593 36.75 9.41 -12.24
CA LEU A 593 38.06 9.92 -12.65
C LEU A 593 39.03 10.14 -11.47
N LYS A 594 38.51 10.42 -10.27
CA LYS A 594 39.33 10.62 -9.07
C LYS A 594 39.92 9.32 -8.52
N TYR A 595 39.15 8.23 -8.54
CA TYR A 595 39.56 6.94 -7.97
C TYR A 595 40.11 5.94 -9.02
N LEU A 596 39.90 6.21 -10.31
CA LEU A 596 40.42 5.41 -11.43
C LEU A 596 41.95 5.22 -11.45
N PRO A 597 42.80 6.21 -11.11
CA PRO A 597 44.25 6.03 -11.12
C PRO A 597 44.75 4.95 -10.16
N ASP A 598 44.05 4.73 -9.05
CA ASP A 598 44.44 3.73 -8.05
C ASP A 598 44.05 2.32 -8.50
N VAL A 599 42.92 2.19 -9.21
CA VAL A 599 42.51 0.93 -9.86
C VAL A 599 43.45 0.60 -11.02
N LEU A 600 43.78 1.59 -11.88
CA LEU A 600 44.64 1.39 -13.06
C LEU A 600 46.06 0.93 -12.70
N LYS A 601 46.61 1.36 -11.55
CA LYS A 601 47.92 0.89 -11.06
C LYS A 601 47.89 -0.55 -10.58
N SER A 602 46.75 -1.02 -10.10
CA SER A 602 46.60 -2.32 -9.44
C SER A 602 46.15 -3.38 -10.43
N ASP A 603 45.09 -3.10 -11.20
CA ASP A 603 44.52 -4.01 -12.20
C ASP A 603 43.95 -3.22 -13.41
N PRO A 604 44.64 -3.26 -14.58
CA PRO A 604 44.18 -2.58 -15.78
C PRO A 604 42.97 -3.26 -16.44
N GLU A 605 42.75 -4.57 -16.26
CA GLU A 605 41.60 -5.25 -16.88
C GLU A 605 40.29 -4.85 -16.19
N LEU A 606 40.29 -4.82 -14.85
CA LEU A 606 39.17 -4.31 -14.06
C LEU A 606 38.91 -2.82 -14.32
N ALA A 607 39.96 -2.02 -14.55
CA ALA A 607 39.81 -0.62 -14.93
C ALA A 607 39.12 -0.46 -16.29
N MET A 608 39.43 -1.32 -17.28
CA MET A 608 38.70 -1.33 -18.55
C MET A 608 37.24 -1.71 -18.36
N GLU A 609 36.95 -2.75 -17.56
CA GLU A 609 35.57 -3.18 -17.30
C GLU A 609 34.76 -2.03 -16.69
N ILE A 610 35.28 -1.35 -15.66
CA ILE A 610 34.62 -0.19 -15.01
C ILE A 610 34.30 0.93 -16.02
N ILE A 611 35.25 1.28 -16.89
CA ILE A 611 35.08 2.37 -17.87
C ILE A 611 34.13 1.97 -19.01
N LEU A 612 34.05 0.68 -19.36
CA LEU A 612 33.18 0.13 -20.42
C LEU A 612 31.81 -0.33 -19.90
N THR A 613 31.59 -0.44 -18.59
CA THR A 613 30.27 -0.76 -18.01
C THR A 613 29.16 0.27 -18.26
N PRO A 614 29.39 1.60 -18.39
CA PRO A 614 28.30 2.49 -18.73
C PRO A 614 27.95 2.31 -20.22
N ASP A 615 26.66 2.39 -20.54
CA ASP A 615 26.07 2.38 -21.90
C ASP A 615 25.65 1.01 -22.47
N ARG A 616 24.89 0.22 -21.68
CA ARG A 616 24.00 -0.78 -22.30
C ARG A 616 22.59 -0.26 -22.60
N ASP A 617 22.06 0.72 -21.86
CA ASP A 617 20.61 1.02 -21.94
C ASP A 617 20.20 2.51 -22.13
N ASP A 618 21.03 3.52 -21.87
CA ASP A 618 20.61 4.94 -21.92
C ASP A 618 21.23 5.74 -23.07
N VAL A 619 20.49 5.82 -24.18
CA VAL A 619 20.87 6.52 -25.43
C VAL A 619 20.97 8.05 -25.27
N GLU A 620 20.54 8.63 -24.14
CA GLU A 620 20.46 10.09 -23.92
C GLU A 620 21.63 10.68 -23.11
N HIS A 621 22.45 9.86 -22.46
CA HIS A 621 23.61 10.32 -21.70
C HIS A 621 24.89 9.83 -22.37
N SER A 622 25.21 10.42 -23.53
CA SER A 622 26.55 10.36 -24.11
C SER A 622 27.55 10.75 -23.02
N VAL A 623 28.16 9.75 -22.37
CA VAL A 623 29.33 9.94 -21.52
C VAL A 623 30.29 10.78 -22.35
N PRO A 624 30.84 11.89 -21.85
CA PRO A 624 31.88 12.62 -22.57
C PRO A 624 33.12 11.74 -22.59
N HIS A 625 33.17 10.73 -23.46
CA HIS A 625 34.32 9.86 -23.67
C HIS A 625 35.56 10.72 -23.94
N LEU A 626 35.39 11.92 -24.49
CA LEU A 626 36.42 12.94 -24.65
C LEU A 626 37.02 13.45 -23.31
N LYS A 627 36.22 13.65 -22.26
CA LYS A 627 36.72 14.03 -20.92
C LYS A 627 37.50 12.88 -20.29
N ILE A 628 36.99 11.66 -20.43
CA ILE A 628 37.66 10.44 -19.95
C ILE A 628 38.99 10.26 -20.68
N CYS A 629 39.02 10.42 -22.01
CA CYS A 629 40.25 10.36 -22.80
C CYS A 629 41.29 11.37 -22.34
N LYS A 630 40.91 12.64 -22.11
CA LYS A 630 41.83 13.67 -21.62
C LYS A 630 42.38 13.36 -20.23
N ALA A 631 41.55 12.82 -19.34
CA ALA A 631 41.97 12.42 -18.00
C ALA A 631 42.87 11.16 -18.02
N LEU A 632 42.58 10.20 -18.90
CA LEU A 632 43.44 9.03 -19.14
C LEU A 632 44.79 9.46 -19.73
N GLN A 633 44.80 10.39 -20.69
CA GLN A 633 46.04 10.92 -21.25
C GLN A 633 46.90 11.65 -20.20
N SER A 634 46.29 12.44 -19.31
CA SER A 634 47.03 13.14 -18.26
C SER A 634 47.55 12.20 -17.17
N THR A 635 46.79 11.16 -16.80
CA THR A 635 47.21 10.16 -15.80
C THR A 635 48.29 9.24 -16.34
N VAL A 636 48.19 8.80 -17.60
CA VAL A 636 49.24 8.02 -18.29
C VAL A 636 50.52 8.86 -18.46
N ALA A 637 50.40 10.15 -18.75
CA ALA A 637 51.56 11.06 -18.85
C ALA A 637 52.28 11.29 -17.50
N GLN A 638 51.60 11.09 -16.37
CA GLN A 638 52.17 11.24 -15.03
C GLN A 638 52.85 9.96 -14.51
N LEU A 639 52.67 8.82 -15.18
CA LEU A 639 53.32 7.56 -14.81
C LEU A 639 54.74 7.49 -15.41
N PRO A 640 55.75 7.05 -14.65
CA PRO A 640 57.13 7.00 -15.15
C PRO A 640 57.24 6.01 -16.31
N ALA A 641 57.75 6.50 -17.44
CA ALA A 641 58.12 5.71 -18.61
C ALA A 641 59.30 4.77 -18.26
N ARG A 642 59.03 3.63 -17.62
CA ARG A 642 60.08 2.64 -17.34
C ARG A 642 59.53 1.21 -17.29
N ALA A 643 59.55 0.57 -18.45
CA ALA A 643 60.16 -0.75 -18.66
C ALA A 643 60.08 -1.10 -20.15
N ALA A 644 60.98 -0.52 -20.95
CA ALA A 644 61.44 -1.18 -22.16
C ALA A 644 62.24 -2.43 -21.72
N GLY A 645 61.53 -3.51 -21.43
CA GLY A 645 62.05 -4.86 -21.30
C GLY A 645 61.58 -5.70 -22.49
N PRO A 646 62.35 -6.70 -22.94
CA PRO A 646 62.02 -7.46 -24.13
C PRO A 646 60.72 -8.24 -23.89
N VAL A 647 59.74 -7.94 -24.73
CA VAL A 647 58.45 -8.66 -24.79
C VAL A 647 58.75 -10.09 -25.25
N THR A 648 58.68 -11.05 -24.33
CA THR A 648 58.47 -12.45 -24.71
C THR A 648 57.06 -12.59 -25.27
N ALA A 649 56.97 -13.40 -26.32
CA ALA A 649 55.81 -13.56 -27.19
C ALA A 649 54.60 -14.22 -26.50
N ASP A 650 53.92 -13.48 -25.62
CA ASP A 650 52.57 -13.82 -25.16
C ASP A 650 51.64 -12.63 -25.38
N LYS A 651 50.43 -12.93 -25.87
CA LYS A 651 49.59 -12.01 -26.65
C LYS A 651 48.87 -10.92 -25.88
N ASP A 652 48.88 -10.85 -24.55
CA ASP A 652 47.86 -10.06 -23.83
C ASP A 652 48.37 -9.19 -22.66
N ALA A 653 49.63 -8.74 -22.67
CA ALA A 653 50.08 -7.73 -21.70
C ALA A 653 49.71 -6.31 -22.18
N ILE A 654 48.59 -5.78 -21.69
CA ILE A 654 48.20 -4.37 -21.87
C ILE A 654 49.24 -3.50 -21.16
N THR A 655 50.31 -3.10 -21.86
CA THR A 655 51.18 -2.03 -21.39
C THR A 655 50.30 -0.80 -21.16
N ILE A 656 50.49 -0.07 -20.05
CA ILE A 656 49.67 1.10 -19.68
C ILE A 656 49.57 2.13 -20.82
N GLN A 657 50.58 2.21 -21.70
CA GLN A 657 50.57 3.06 -22.90
C GLN A 657 49.58 2.58 -23.99
N ASN A 658 49.31 1.28 -24.08
CA ASN A 658 48.37 0.67 -25.02
C ASN A 658 46.92 0.71 -24.51
N PHE A 659 46.71 0.99 -23.22
CA PHE A 659 45.38 1.10 -22.61
C PHE A 659 44.52 2.17 -23.30
N VAL A 660 45.10 3.33 -23.62
CA VAL A 660 44.39 4.42 -24.32
C VAL A 660 43.96 4.00 -25.72
N ILE A 661 44.81 3.24 -26.43
CA ILE A 661 44.51 2.72 -27.78
C ILE A 661 43.39 1.69 -27.71
N LEU A 662 43.46 0.74 -26.76
CA LEU A 662 42.43 -0.29 -26.57
C LEU A 662 41.09 0.32 -26.16
N TYR A 663 41.09 1.29 -25.25
CA TYR A 663 39.89 2.04 -24.87
C TYR A 663 39.28 2.77 -26.06
N LEU A 664 40.04 3.62 -26.75
CA LEU A 664 39.54 4.36 -27.91
C LEU A 664 39.04 3.43 -29.02
N ARG A 665 39.69 2.28 -29.22
CA ARG A 665 39.25 1.26 -30.16
C ARG A 665 37.93 0.62 -29.74
N SER A 666 37.79 0.19 -28.49
CA SER A 666 36.52 -0.36 -27.99
C SER A 666 35.37 0.66 -28.09
N VAL A 667 35.63 1.94 -27.81
CA VAL A 667 34.64 3.01 -27.98
C VAL A 667 34.21 3.18 -29.44
N ILE A 668 35.15 3.11 -30.39
CA ILE A 668 34.85 3.28 -31.82
C ILE A 668 34.22 2.03 -32.44
N ASP A 669 34.73 0.84 -32.11
CA ASP A 669 34.29 -0.44 -32.69
C ASP A 669 32.98 -0.94 -32.03
N ASP A 670 32.90 -0.93 -30.69
CA ASP A 670 31.77 -1.48 -29.92
C ASP A 670 30.65 -0.47 -29.72
N PHE A 671 30.97 0.79 -29.36
CA PHE A 671 29.96 1.84 -29.09
C PHE A 671 29.60 2.66 -30.34
N LYS A 672 30.32 2.50 -31.46
CA LYS A 672 30.08 3.20 -32.74
C LYS A 672 29.94 4.71 -32.60
N ASP A 673 30.66 5.30 -31.65
CA ASP A 673 30.58 6.74 -31.42
C ASP A 673 31.09 7.51 -32.65
N LYS A 674 30.33 8.53 -33.04
CA LYS A 674 30.57 9.32 -34.27
C LYS A 674 31.36 10.59 -34.00
N THR A 675 31.83 10.79 -32.77
CA THR A 675 32.59 11.98 -32.38
C THR A 675 33.94 12.04 -33.13
N PRO A 676 34.18 13.11 -33.92
CA PRO A 676 35.38 13.20 -34.74
C PRO A 676 36.67 13.36 -33.91
N GLU A 677 36.57 13.94 -32.71
CA GLU A 677 37.70 14.17 -31.82
C GLU A 677 38.27 12.85 -31.29
N LEU A 678 37.44 11.84 -30.98
CA LEU A 678 37.92 10.55 -30.48
C LEU A 678 38.72 9.78 -31.52
N SER A 679 38.23 9.73 -32.76
CA SER A 679 38.97 9.10 -33.87
C SER A 679 40.27 9.86 -34.17
N THR A 680 40.26 11.18 -34.00
CA THR A 680 41.48 12.01 -34.12
C THR A 680 42.47 11.68 -32.99
N GLN A 681 42.01 11.56 -31.75
CA GLN A 681 42.85 11.16 -30.62
C GLN A 681 43.39 9.74 -30.77
N LEU A 682 42.62 8.81 -31.34
CA LEU A 682 43.09 7.47 -31.66
C LEU A 682 44.21 7.52 -32.70
N ALA A 683 44.05 8.31 -33.76
CA ALA A 683 45.09 8.51 -34.76
C ALA A 683 46.39 9.08 -34.14
N LEU A 684 46.26 10.06 -33.26
CA LEU A 684 47.40 10.66 -32.54
C LEU A 684 48.07 9.65 -31.60
N ALA A 685 47.29 8.85 -30.85
CA ALA A 685 47.82 7.81 -29.98
C ALA A 685 48.59 6.73 -30.76
N TYR A 686 48.08 6.31 -31.92
CA TYR A 686 48.83 5.44 -32.82
C TYR A 686 50.13 6.06 -33.30
N LEU A 687 50.12 7.34 -33.69
CA LEU A 687 51.33 8.05 -34.13
C LEU A 687 52.37 8.19 -33.02
N ASP A 688 51.95 8.48 -31.79
CA ASP A 688 52.85 8.61 -30.64
C ASP A 688 53.54 7.27 -30.29
N PHE A 689 52.87 6.14 -30.54
CA PHE A 689 53.47 4.80 -30.43
C PHE A 689 54.38 4.45 -31.62
N ILE A 690 53.91 4.70 -32.86
CA ILE A 690 54.55 4.25 -34.09
C ILE A 690 55.82 5.06 -34.41
N ILE A 691 55.83 6.38 -34.20
CA ILE A 691 56.97 7.25 -34.60
C ILE A 691 58.29 6.89 -33.88
N PRO A 692 58.31 6.71 -32.54
CA PRO A 692 59.54 6.32 -31.84
C PRO A 692 60.04 4.94 -32.26
N GLU A 693 59.14 3.95 -32.36
CA GLU A 693 59.45 2.58 -32.73
C GLU A 693 59.95 2.47 -34.19
N LEU A 694 59.34 3.19 -35.13
CA LEU A 694 59.81 3.28 -36.52
C LEU A 694 61.20 3.93 -36.62
N LYS A 695 61.47 4.96 -35.81
CA LYS A 695 62.80 5.59 -35.75
C LYS A 695 63.86 4.62 -35.25
N ALA A 696 63.54 3.83 -34.22
CA ALA A 696 64.42 2.78 -33.72
C ALA A 696 64.65 1.69 -34.78
N TYR A 697 63.58 1.19 -35.39
CA TYR A 697 63.63 0.17 -36.44
C TYR A 697 64.44 0.60 -37.66
N ARG A 698 64.26 1.83 -38.15
CA ARG A 698 65.00 2.34 -39.33
C ARG A 698 66.48 2.57 -39.02
N LYS A 699 66.83 2.94 -37.79
CA LYS A 699 68.24 3.00 -37.34
C LYS A 699 68.85 1.60 -37.33
N GLN A 700 68.11 0.60 -36.86
CA GLN A 700 68.53 -0.80 -36.89
C GLN A 700 68.70 -1.32 -38.32
N CYS A 701 67.75 -1.05 -39.22
CA CYS A 701 67.86 -1.44 -40.63
C CYS A 701 69.08 -0.81 -41.33
N LYS A 702 69.41 0.45 -41.00
CA LYS A 702 70.62 1.11 -41.52
C LYS A 702 71.91 0.47 -41.00
N GLN A 703 71.92 0.02 -39.73
CA GLN A 703 73.04 -0.72 -39.16
C GLN A 703 73.19 -2.09 -39.82
N ASP A 704 72.07 -2.77 -40.07
CA ASP A 704 72.02 -4.10 -40.67
C ASP A 704 72.11 -4.11 -42.21
N ARG A 705 72.20 -2.93 -42.85
CA ARG A 705 72.16 -2.73 -44.32
C ARG A 705 70.96 -3.42 -45.00
N ARG A 706 69.80 -3.43 -44.34
CA ARG A 706 68.55 -3.96 -44.89
C ARG A 706 67.64 -2.83 -45.35
N GLU A 707 66.90 -3.08 -46.43
CA GLU A 707 65.83 -2.17 -46.83
C GLU A 707 64.68 -2.26 -45.81
N PRO A 708 64.05 -1.13 -45.43
CA PRO A 708 62.86 -1.14 -44.60
C PRO A 708 61.76 -2.00 -45.22
N ALA A 709 61.00 -2.71 -44.39
CA ALA A 709 59.88 -3.52 -44.85
C ALA A 709 58.70 -2.64 -45.30
N ASP A 710 57.90 -3.16 -46.24
CA ASP A 710 56.68 -2.50 -46.70
C ASP A 710 55.64 -2.35 -45.58
N LEU A 711 54.66 -1.47 -45.80
CA LEU A 711 53.56 -1.17 -44.88
C LEU A 711 52.93 -2.47 -44.32
N GLY A 712 53.02 -2.65 -42.99
CA GLY A 712 52.41 -3.79 -42.28
C GLY A 712 53.25 -5.08 -42.25
N MET A 713 54.39 -5.13 -42.92
CA MET A 713 55.34 -6.26 -42.89
C MET A 713 56.53 -6.03 -41.95
N GLU A 714 56.45 -5.00 -41.12
CA GLU A 714 57.46 -4.67 -40.11
C GLU A 714 57.39 -5.66 -38.93
N PRO A 715 58.52 -6.01 -38.30
CA PRO A 715 58.54 -7.01 -37.25
C PRO A 715 57.81 -6.55 -35.97
N GLY A 716 57.07 -7.48 -35.36
CA GLY A 716 56.44 -7.30 -34.04
C GLY A 716 55.11 -6.54 -34.07
N SER A 717 54.79 -5.90 -32.95
CA SER A 717 53.56 -5.11 -32.78
C SER A 717 53.52 -3.85 -33.65
N LEU A 718 54.69 -3.37 -34.11
CA LEU A 718 54.83 -2.18 -34.96
C LEU A 718 54.07 -2.32 -36.29
N GLY A 719 54.29 -3.42 -37.02
CA GLY A 719 53.61 -3.67 -38.28
C GLY A 719 52.09 -3.80 -38.11
N ALA A 720 51.64 -4.46 -37.05
CA ALA A 720 50.23 -4.61 -36.73
C ALA A 720 49.56 -3.25 -36.44
N TYR A 721 50.17 -2.40 -35.62
CA TYR A 721 49.63 -1.07 -35.30
C TYR A 721 49.67 -0.12 -36.50
N ARG A 722 50.71 -0.17 -37.32
CA ARG A 722 50.80 0.62 -38.55
C ARG A 722 49.74 0.21 -39.58
N GLN A 723 49.48 -1.09 -39.71
CA GLN A 723 48.40 -1.61 -40.55
C GLN A 723 47.02 -1.21 -40.01
N GLN A 724 46.81 -1.26 -38.69
CA GLN A 724 45.57 -0.81 -38.06
C GLN A 724 45.33 0.68 -38.25
N LEU A 725 46.36 1.52 -38.10
CA LEU A 725 46.28 2.95 -38.38
C LEU A 725 45.89 3.19 -39.85
N TYR A 726 46.56 2.52 -40.79
CA TYR A 726 46.25 2.64 -42.21
C TYR A 726 44.81 2.22 -42.53
N GLN A 727 44.35 1.10 -41.98
CA GLN A 727 42.97 0.65 -42.14
C GLN A 727 41.98 1.67 -41.58
N MET A 728 42.22 2.19 -40.37
CA MET A 728 41.38 3.21 -39.74
C MET A 728 41.31 4.49 -40.58
N LEU A 729 42.44 4.97 -41.10
CA LEU A 729 42.48 6.16 -41.97
C LEU A 729 41.73 5.95 -43.30
N LYS A 730 41.66 4.72 -43.82
CA LYS A 730 40.95 4.38 -45.06
C LYS A 730 39.45 4.16 -44.83
N THR A 731 39.06 3.53 -43.72
CA THR A 731 37.66 3.14 -43.45
C THR A 731 36.90 4.22 -42.71
N ASN A 732 37.52 4.87 -41.73
CA ASN A 732 36.86 5.85 -40.88
C ASN A 732 36.83 7.22 -41.56
N LYS A 733 35.65 7.84 -41.59
CA LYS A 733 35.43 9.16 -42.20
C LYS A 733 35.44 10.29 -41.17
N LEU A 734 35.38 9.96 -39.88
CA LEU A 734 35.08 10.87 -38.80
C LEU A 734 36.35 11.23 -38.02
N TYR A 735 37.36 11.81 -38.68
CA TYR A 735 38.55 12.33 -38.00
C TYR A 735 39.03 13.63 -38.65
N GLU A 736 39.67 14.50 -37.87
CA GLU A 736 40.25 15.74 -38.36
C GLU A 736 41.63 15.48 -38.97
N ALA A 737 41.68 15.30 -40.29
CA ALA A 737 42.94 15.04 -40.99
C ALA A 737 43.98 16.17 -40.83
N GLY A 738 43.53 17.42 -40.63
CA GLY A 738 44.42 18.58 -40.49
C GLY A 738 45.35 18.53 -39.28
N THR A 739 44.84 18.12 -38.12
CA THR A 739 45.60 18.03 -36.87
C THR A 739 46.61 16.88 -36.91
N VAL A 740 46.20 15.74 -37.47
CA VAL A 740 47.07 14.58 -37.70
C VAL A 740 48.23 14.93 -38.63
N ILE A 741 47.96 15.64 -39.74
CA ILE A 741 49.03 16.10 -40.65
C ILE A 741 49.97 17.08 -39.95
N GLN A 742 49.47 18.01 -39.13
CA GLN A 742 50.33 18.92 -38.37
C GLN A 742 51.29 18.17 -37.44
N ARG A 743 50.81 17.11 -36.77
CA ARG A 743 51.65 16.26 -35.89
C ARG A 743 52.73 15.49 -36.66
N ILE A 744 52.46 15.06 -37.88
CA ILE A 744 53.45 14.38 -38.74
C ILE A 744 54.43 15.40 -39.35
N LYS A 745 53.94 16.58 -39.75
CA LYS A 745 54.75 17.67 -40.31
C LYS A 745 55.59 18.41 -39.27
N SER A 746 55.29 18.27 -37.98
CA SER A 746 56.04 18.95 -36.92
C SER A 746 57.53 18.57 -36.92
N ASN A 747 57.86 17.35 -37.39
CA ASN A 747 59.23 16.91 -37.58
C ASN A 747 59.46 16.46 -39.03
N VAL A 748 60.53 16.99 -39.64
CA VAL A 748 60.91 16.69 -41.03
C VAL A 748 61.25 15.20 -41.24
N GLU A 749 61.77 14.53 -40.21
CA GLU A 749 62.07 13.10 -40.27
C GLU A 749 60.80 12.23 -40.24
N ASP A 750 59.76 12.68 -39.53
CA ASP A 750 58.49 11.95 -39.39
C ASP A 750 57.69 12.00 -40.70
N SER A 751 57.76 13.13 -41.40
CA SER A 751 57.19 13.28 -42.74
C SER A 751 57.79 12.31 -43.76
N LYS A 752 59.08 11.97 -43.64
CA LYS A 752 59.75 10.99 -44.52
C LYS A 752 59.49 9.53 -44.13
N LEU A 753 58.85 9.27 -42.99
CA LEU A 753 58.57 7.92 -42.50
C LEU A 753 57.16 7.45 -42.85
N LEU A 754 56.20 8.39 -42.88
CA LEU A 754 54.76 8.11 -42.98
C LEU A 754 54.16 8.66 -44.28
N GLN A 755 54.84 8.46 -45.41
CA GLN A 755 54.45 9.07 -46.69
C GLN A 755 53.14 8.50 -47.24
N ILE A 756 52.94 7.18 -47.15
CA ILE A 756 51.70 6.53 -47.58
C ILE A 756 50.51 7.02 -46.75
N GLU A 757 50.68 7.10 -45.43
CA GLU A 757 49.66 7.60 -44.50
C GLU A 757 49.37 9.09 -44.76
N LEU A 758 50.40 9.90 -45.04
CA LEU A 758 50.25 11.29 -45.45
C LEU A 758 49.48 11.43 -46.77
N ALA A 759 49.74 10.59 -47.76
CA ALA A 759 49.02 10.62 -49.04
C ALA A 759 47.51 10.39 -48.84
N VAL A 760 47.13 9.42 -47.98
CA VAL A 760 45.72 9.18 -47.61
C VAL A 760 45.12 10.39 -46.89
N LEU A 761 45.86 10.99 -45.95
CA LEU A 761 45.42 12.18 -45.21
C LEU A 761 45.22 13.41 -46.12
N PHE A 762 46.13 13.66 -47.08
CA PHE A 762 45.98 14.74 -48.06
C PHE A 762 44.81 14.52 -49.00
N GLY A 763 44.58 13.26 -49.41
CA GLY A 763 43.39 12.85 -50.15
C GLY A 763 42.11 13.23 -49.43
N ARG A 764 42.06 13.06 -48.09
CA ARG A 764 40.91 13.40 -47.24
C ARG A 764 40.61 14.90 -47.19
N ILE A 765 41.64 15.75 -47.08
CA ILE A 765 41.48 17.22 -46.99
C ILE A 765 41.11 17.85 -48.34
N GLY A 766 41.17 17.07 -49.43
CA GLY A 766 40.95 17.57 -50.80
C GLY A 766 42.22 18.12 -51.45
N ARG A 767 43.39 17.96 -50.81
CA ARG A 767 44.70 18.32 -51.37
C ARG A 767 45.23 17.18 -52.24
N HIS A 768 44.48 16.86 -53.30
CA HIS A 768 44.77 15.71 -54.15
C HIS A 768 46.09 15.85 -54.91
N GLN A 769 46.56 17.08 -55.18
CA GLN A 769 47.86 17.30 -55.82
C GLN A 769 49.02 16.79 -54.95
N GLU A 770 49.08 17.26 -53.69
CA GLU A 770 50.10 16.83 -52.72
C GLU A 770 50.05 15.30 -52.49
N ALA A 771 48.84 14.72 -52.45
CA ALA A 771 48.66 13.26 -52.31
C ALA A 771 49.23 12.48 -53.50
N LEU A 772 48.94 12.90 -54.73
CA LEU A 772 49.41 12.24 -55.95
C LEU A 772 50.91 12.44 -56.16
N GLU A 773 51.46 13.60 -55.82
CA GLU A 773 52.90 13.84 -55.86
C GLU A 773 53.67 12.87 -54.95
N ILE A 774 53.15 12.58 -53.76
CA ILE A 774 53.75 11.60 -52.84
C ILE A 774 53.68 10.18 -53.44
N LEU A 775 52.51 9.76 -53.93
CA LEU A 775 52.34 8.42 -54.50
C LEU A 775 53.19 8.20 -55.76
N VAL A 776 53.27 9.19 -56.65
CA VAL A 776 53.98 9.08 -57.94
C VAL A 776 55.49 9.25 -57.78
N TYR A 777 55.95 10.27 -57.05
CA TYR A 777 57.38 10.59 -57.00
C TYR A 777 58.12 9.92 -55.85
N GLN A 778 57.49 9.76 -54.68
CA GLN A 778 58.17 9.28 -53.47
C GLN A 778 58.01 7.78 -53.29
N GLU A 779 56.79 7.26 -53.34
CA GLU A 779 56.50 5.83 -53.17
C GLU A 779 56.59 5.03 -54.48
N ARG A 780 56.48 5.70 -55.64
CA ARG A 780 56.48 5.11 -57.00
C ARG A 780 55.40 4.04 -57.21
N ASP A 781 54.29 4.13 -56.48
CA ASP A 781 53.16 3.23 -56.62
C ASP A 781 52.09 3.84 -57.54
N TYR A 782 52.20 3.53 -58.84
CA TYR A 782 51.28 4.03 -59.87
C TYR A 782 49.88 3.43 -59.75
N ARG A 783 49.76 2.21 -59.22
CA ARG A 783 48.47 1.54 -59.03
C ARG A 783 47.70 2.19 -57.90
N ALA A 784 48.36 2.48 -56.77
CA ALA A 784 47.75 3.20 -55.67
C ALA A 784 47.32 4.63 -56.08
N ALA A 785 48.08 5.30 -56.95
CA ALA A 785 47.71 6.60 -57.50
C ALA A 785 46.43 6.51 -58.36
N GLU A 786 46.33 5.51 -59.24
CA GLU A 786 45.13 5.26 -60.05
C GLU A 786 43.91 4.93 -59.17
N ASP A 787 44.07 4.03 -58.19
CA ASP A 787 43.01 3.64 -57.25
C ASP A 787 42.50 4.83 -56.44
N HIS A 788 43.41 5.72 -55.99
CA HIS A 788 43.05 6.96 -55.33
C HIS A 788 42.23 7.88 -56.25
N CYS A 789 42.64 8.05 -57.51
CA CYS A 789 41.87 8.82 -58.48
C CYS A 789 40.48 8.22 -58.74
N VAL A 790 40.36 6.90 -58.84
CA VAL A 790 39.08 6.21 -59.01
C VAL A 790 38.16 6.42 -57.81
N HIS A 791 38.69 6.36 -56.59
CA HIS A 791 37.91 6.51 -55.36
C HIS A 791 37.42 7.95 -55.14
N VAL A 792 38.23 8.94 -55.53
CA VAL A 792 37.95 10.37 -55.31
C VAL A 792 37.12 10.99 -56.44
N TYR A 793 37.15 10.41 -57.64
CA TYR A 793 36.50 11.00 -58.81
C TYR A 793 34.98 11.13 -58.65
N ALA A 794 34.50 12.38 -58.69
CA ALA A 794 33.09 12.72 -58.78
C ALA A 794 32.81 13.47 -60.09
N PRO A 795 31.73 13.13 -60.82
CA PRO A 795 31.39 13.78 -62.09
C PRO A 795 31.04 15.28 -61.93
N GLU A 796 30.56 15.66 -60.74
CA GLU A 796 30.24 17.02 -60.33
C GLU A 796 31.08 17.40 -59.11
N GLY A 797 31.94 18.41 -59.24
CA GLY A 797 32.79 18.92 -58.16
C GLY A 797 34.25 19.21 -58.56
N PRO A 798 35.05 19.77 -57.63
CA PRO A 798 36.49 20.05 -57.86
C PRO A 798 37.30 18.77 -58.12
N SER A 799 36.83 17.62 -57.63
CA SER A 799 37.46 16.30 -57.81
C SER A 799 37.38 15.76 -59.25
N ARG A 800 36.64 16.42 -60.16
CA ARG A 800 36.60 16.08 -61.59
C ARG A 800 37.98 16.18 -62.26
N GLN A 801 38.81 17.10 -61.78
CA GLN A 801 40.15 17.37 -62.34
C GLN A 801 41.23 16.41 -61.84
N VAL A 802 40.90 15.42 -61.00
CA VAL A 802 41.90 14.54 -60.36
C VAL A 802 42.66 13.68 -61.36
N PHE A 803 41.98 13.11 -62.36
CA PHE A 803 42.66 12.39 -63.45
C PHE A 803 43.49 13.32 -64.34
N MET A 804 43.03 14.57 -64.50
CA MET A 804 43.77 15.58 -65.26
C MET A 804 45.05 16.01 -64.54
N MET A 805 44.99 16.10 -63.21
CA MET A 805 46.14 16.40 -62.35
C MET A 805 47.13 15.24 -62.33
N LEU A 806 46.67 13.98 -62.24
CA LEU A 806 47.53 12.81 -62.39
C LEU A 806 48.22 12.78 -63.75
N LEU A 807 47.48 13.11 -64.83
CA LEU A 807 48.05 13.21 -66.17
C LEU A 807 49.11 14.31 -66.28
N LYS A 808 48.86 15.49 -65.70
CA LYS A 808 49.85 16.58 -65.60
C LYS A 808 51.10 16.13 -64.85
N LEU A 809 50.96 15.43 -63.73
CA LEU A 809 52.10 14.92 -62.97
C LEU A 809 52.96 13.92 -63.76
N TYR A 810 52.36 13.08 -64.61
CA TYR A 810 53.13 12.17 -65.46
C TYR A 810 53.80 12.86 -66.66
N LEU A 811 53.14 13.86 -67.25
CA LEU A 811 53.62 14.55 -68.45
C LEU A 811 54.61 15.69 -68.14
N GLU A 812 54.53 16.29 -66.96
CA GLU A 812 55.40 17.37 -66.48
C GLU A 812 56.17 16.98 -65.21
N PRO A 813 57.09 16.00 -65.28
CA PRO A 813 57.89 15.62 -64.12
C PRO A 813 58.93 16.70 -63.76
N PRO A 814 59.32 16.85 -62.48
CA PRO A 814 60.36 17.78 -62.06
C PRO A 814 61.70 17.48 -62.76
N ALA A 815 62.49 18.54 -62.99
CA ALA A 815 63.67 18.51 -63.86
C ALA A 815 64.74 17.46 -63.45
N GLU A 816 64.78 17.09 -62.17
CA GLU A 816 65.73 16.14 -61.57
C GLU A 816 65.39 14.65 -61.81
N THR A 817 64.31 14.34 -62.55
CA THR A 817 63.88 12.96 -62.77
C THR A 817 64.77 12.20 -63.77
N PRO A 818 65.25 10.98 -63.41
CA PRO A 818 65.95 10.08 -64.33
C PRO A 818 65.16 9.80 -65.62
N GLU A 819 65.83 9.74 -66.77
CA GLU A 819 65.19 9.49 -68.08
C GLU A 819 64.39 8.18 -68.13
N ALA A 820 64.85 7.13 -67.44
CA ALA A 820 64.14 5.86 -67.33
C ALA A 820 62.78 5.96 -66.62
N LEU A 821 62.62 6.93 -65.72
CA LEU A 821 61.32 7.20 -65.08
C LEU A 821 60.41 8.02 -66.00
N LYS A 822 60.97 8.92 -66.83
CA LYS A 822 60.20 9.69 -67.82
C LYS A 822 59.55 8.77 -68.87
N THR A 823 60.23 7.69 -69.28
CA THR A 823 59.63 6.68 -70.16
C THR A 823 58.50 5.93 -69.47
N THR A 824 58.69 5.57 -68.20
CA THR A 824 57.66 4.89 -67.38
C THR A 824 56.42 5.77 -67.18
N TYR A 825 56.58 7.05 -66.85
CA TYR A 825 55.48 8.01 -66.74
C TYR A 825 54.73 8.21 -68.07
N ARG A 826 55.45 8.16 -69.19
CA ARG A 826 54.83 8.23 -70.52
C ARG A 826 53.96 7.01 -70.81
N GLU A 827 54.41 5.81 -70.42
CA GLU A 827 53.62 4.60 -70.57
C GLU A 827 52.37 4.61 -69.67
N GLU A 828 52.51 5.02 -68.41
CA GLU A 828 51.38 5.13 -67.48
C GLU A 828 50.37 6.22 -67.88
N SER A 829 50.83 7.37 -68.40
CA SER A 829 49.93 8.42 -68.92
C SER A 829 49.10 7.95 -70.11
N LEU A 830 49.69 7.15 -71.01
CA LEU A 830 48.95 6.54 -72.13
C LEU A 830 47.94 5.49 -71.66
N LYS A 831 48.26 4.69 -70.64
CA LYS A 831 47.32 3.72 -70.04
C LYS A 831 46.11 4.44 -69.43
N ILE A 832 46.34 5.54 -68.70
CA ILE A 832 45.24 6.33 -68.10
C ILE A 832 44.35 6.94 -69.18
N LEU A 833 44.95 7.49 -70.25
CA LEU A 833 44.19 8.01 -71.38
C LEU A 833 43.38 6.93 -72.10
N ALA A 834 43.91 5.70 -72.21
CA ALA A 834 43.18 4.60 -72.82
C ALA A 834 42.00 4.12 -71.96
N VAL A 835 42.19 3.97 -70.65
CA VAL A 835 41.20 3.36 -69.74
C VAL A 835 40.17 4.37 -69.23
N HIS A 836 40.60 5.56 -68.80
CA HIS A 836 39.74 6.57 -68.17
C HIS A 836 39.45 7.77 -69.10
N ALA A 837 39.40 7.53 -70.41
CA ALA A 837 39.22 8.53 -71.46
C ALA A 837 38.04 9.50 -71.22
N THR A 838 36.91 8.97 -70.75
CA THR A 838 35.67 9.75 -70.52
C THR A 838 35.75 10.66 -69.29
N LYS A 839 36.72 10.42 -68.40
CA LYS A 839 36.87 11.13 -67.13
C LYS A 839 37.83 12.32 -67.22
N VAL A 840 38.62 12.40 -68.29
CA VAL A 840 39.60 13.46 -68.56
C VAL A 840 39.02 14.52 -69.50
N ASP A 841 39.38 15.79 -69.32
CA ASP A 841 39.01 16.81 -70.30
C ASP A 841 39.83 16.62 -71.59
N ALA A 842 39.14 16.21 -72.64
CA ALA A 842 39.71 15.95 -73.95
C ALA A 842 40.52 17.12 -74.52
N ARG A 843 40.09 18.37 -74.29
CA ARG A 843 40.77 19.54 -74.87
C ARG A 843 42.10 19.78 -74.17
N GLU A 844 42.04 19.88 -72.85
CA GLU A 844 43.21 20.15 -72.01
C GLU A 844 44.23 19.01 -72.10
N ALA A 845 43.79 17.75 -72.18
CA ALA A 845 44.69 16.62 -72.38
C ALA A 845 45.41 16.64 -73.73
N ILE A 846 44.74 17.05 -74.80
CA ILE A 846 45.37 17.18 -76.13
C ILE A 846 46.40 18.32 -76.14
N ASP A 847 46.13 19.43 -75.47
CA ASP A 847 47.05 20.57 -75.40
C ASP A 847 48.34 20.23 -74.62
N LEU A 848 48.26 19.37 -73.60
CA LEU A 848 49.42 18.93 -72.81
C LEU A 848 50.24 17.83 -73.49
N LEU A 849 49.66 17.08 -74.41
CA LEU A 849 50.39 16.02 -75.11
C LEU A 849 51.38 16.66 -76.09
N SER A 850 52.68 16.47 -75.83
CA SER A 850 53.73 16.94 -76.73
C SER A 850 53.48 16.49 -78.19
N LEU A 851 53.90 17.31 -79.15
CA LEU A 851 53.90 17.01 -80.60
C LEU A 851 54.67 15.72 -80.96
N GLN A 852 55.42 15.14 -80.01
CA GLN A 852 56.17 13.89 -80.15
C GLN A 852 55.32 12.64 -79.85
N THR A 853 54.05 12.77 -79.47
CA THR A 853 53.14 11.64 -79.26
C THR A 853 52.60 11.16 -80.60
N ARG A 854 52.70 9.85 -80.89
CA ARG A 854 52.20 9.31 -82.16
C ARG A 854 50.69 9.19 -82.07
N LEU A 855 49.99 9.58 -83.14
CA LEU A 855 48.53 9.53 -83.20
C LEU A 855 47.97 8.11 -82.98
N CYS A 856 48.73 7.07 -83.36
CA CYS A 856 48.35 5.67 -83.13
C CYS A 856 48.20 5.33 -81.64
N ASP A 857 49.02 5.93 -80.77
CA ASP A 857 49.06 5.65 -79.34
C ASP A 857 47.86 6.30 -78.60
N ILE A 858 47.23 7.33 -79.18
CA ILE A 858 46.09 8.07 -78.60
C ILE A 858 44.76 7.68 -79.30
N GLY A 859 44.80 6.78 -80.27
CA GLY A 859 43.64 6.43 -81.11
C GLY A 859 42.44 5.92 -80.31
N ASP A 860 42.65 5.11 -79.28
CA ASP A 860 41.57 4.56 -78.44
C ASP A 860 40.93 5.62 -77.55
N PHE A 861 41.71 6.59 -77.05
CA PHE A 861 41.22 7.74 -76.30
C PHE A 861 40.28 8.60 -77.16
N LEU A 862 40.72 9.00 -78.36
CA LEU A 862 39.92 9.83 -79.27
C LEU A 862 38.62 9.13 -79.70
N ARG A 863 38.69 7.82 -79.99
CA ARG A 863 37.50 7.02 -80.32
C ARG A 863 36.50 7.00 -79.16
N SER A 864 36.97 6.84 -77.93
CA SER A 864 36.12 6.78 -76.74
C SER A 864 35.44 8.11 -76.46
N ILE A 865 36.17 9.23 -76.54
CA ILE A 865 35.60 10.58 -76.39
C ILE A 865 34.59 10.89 -77.50
N TRP A 866 34.90 10.54 -78.75
CA TRP A 866 33.99 10.79 -79.87
C TRP A 866 32.67 10.04 -79.69
N LYS A 867 32.74 8.76 -79.29
CA LYS A 867 31.56 7.94 -78.97
C LYS A 867 30.76 8.57 -77.84
N GLU A 868 31.40 8.93 -76.74
CA GLU A 868 30.74 9.56 -75.59
C GLU A 868 30.05 10.87 -75.99
N ARG A 869 30.77 11.81 -76.60
CA ARG A 869 30.23 13.12 -77.04
C ARG A 869 29.07 12.95 -78.02
N SER A 870 29.16 11.99 -78.94
CA SER A 870 28.07 11.68 -79.88
C SER A 870 26.83 11.15 -79.15
N THR A 871 27.01 10.23 -78.20
CA THR A 871 25.89 9.67 -77.41
C THR A 871 25.25 10.70 -76.49
N THR A 872 26.04 11.54 -75.81
CA THR A 872 25.54 12.60 -74.93
C THR A 872 24.75 13.62 -75.74
N ARG A 873 25.24 14.05 -76.91
CA ARG A 873 24.49 14.93 -77.81
C ARG A 873 23.12 14.33 -78.16
N LYS A 874 23.08 13.08 -78.64
CA LYS A 874 21.83 12.40 -78.99
C LYS A 874 20.88 12.28 -77.78
N ARG A 875 21.38 11.94 -76.59
CA ARG A 875 20.59 11.87 -75.35
C ARG A 875 20.00 13.22 -74.95
N THR A 876 20.79 14.29 -75.01
CA THR A 876 20.32 15.64 -74.69
C THR A 876 19.27 16.13 -75.68
N GLU A 877 19.40 15.79 -76.96
CA GLU A 877 18.41 16.11 -77.98
C GLU A 877 17.10 15.36 -77.75
N LEU A 878 17.16 14.07 -77.41
CA LEU A 878 15.98 13.29 -77.04
C LEU A 878 15.30 13.85 -75.78
N ALA A 879 16.05 14.12 -74.72
CA ALA A 879 15.51 14.70 -73.48
C ALA A 879 14.84 16.05 -73.72
N ARG A 880 15.47 16.93 -74.54
CA ARG A 880 14.90 18.22 -74.94
C ARG A 880 13.57 18.04 -75.69
N ASN A 881 13.51 17.07 -76.61
CA ASN A 881 12.31 16.81 -77.40
C ASN A 881 11.18 16.20 -76.55
N LEU A 882 11.51 15.32 -75.60
CA LEU A 882 10.54 14.77 -74.63
C LEU A 882 9.98 15.85 -73.72
N ALA A 883 10.84 16.67 -73.10
CA ALA A 883 10.41 17.78 -72.26
C ALA A 883 9.55 18.80 -73.03
N LYS A 884 9.90 19.08 -74.29
CA LYS A 884 9.07 19.91 -75.17
C LYS A 884 7.68 19.28 -75.39
N THR A 885 7.62 17.96 -75.58
CA THR A 885 6.35 17.25 -75.78
C THR A 885 5.50 17.25 -74.51
N GLU A 886 6.09 17.02 -73.34
CA GLU A 886 5.41 17.08 -72.04
C GLU A 886 4.87 18.49 -71.74
N ASN A 887 5.65 19.53 -72.04
CA ASN A 887 5.20 20.91 -71.91
C ASN A 887 3.98 21.18 -72.83
N LEU A 888 4.02 20.72 -74.08
CA LEU A 888 2.87 20.83 -74.99
C LEU A 888 1.64 20.06 -74.47
N GLN A 889 1.80 18.86 -73.94
CA GLN A 889 0.69 18.10 -73.33
C GLN A 889 0.13 18.80 -72.09
N THR A 890 0.99 19.43 -71.29
CA THR A 890 0.58 20.18 -70.11
C THR A 890 -0.17 21.46 -70.49
N GLN A 891 0.31 22.19 -71.50
CA GLN A 891 -0.40 23.32 -72.08
C GLN A 891 -1.75 22.90 -72.66
N GLU A 892 -1.82 21.76 -73.35
CA GLU A 892 -3.09 21.21 -73.84
C GLU A 892 -4.05 20.90 -72.69
N ARG A 893 -3.58 20.24 -71.63
CA ARG A 893 -4.39 19.97 -70.42
C ARG A 893 -4.89 21.27 -69.81
N LEU A 894 -4.04 22.28 -69.66
CA LEU A 894 -4.41 23.59 -69.12
C LEU A 894 -5.51 24.27 -69.96
N LEU A 895 -5.36 24.26 -71.29
CA LEU A 895 -6.41 24.75 -72.20
C LEU A 895 -7.72 23.96 -72.06
N ARG A 896 -7.64 22.63 -71.92
CA ARG A 896 -8.81 21.77 -71.68
C ARG A 896 -9.51 22.10 -70.35
N TYR A 897 -8.77 22.44 -69.29
CA TYR A 897 -9.35 22.86 -68.02
C TYR A 897 -9.95 24.27 -68.09
N HIS A 898 -9.27 25.25 -68.73
CA HIS A 898 -9.80 26.60 -68.93
C HIS A 898 -11.09 26.64 -69.76
N ASN A 899 -11.23 25.74 -70.74
CA ASN A 899 -12.44 25.65 -71.56
C ASN A 899 -13.62 24.94 -70.87
N ARG A 900 -13.47 24.46 -69.63
CA ARG A 900 -14.59 23.88 -68.88
C ARG A 900 -15.54 24.98 -68.44
N ASN A 901 -16.83 24.80 -68.72
CA ASN A 901 -17.89 25.67 -68.24
C ASN A 901 -18.89 24.86 -67.40
N VAL A 902 -19.50 25.51 -66.42
CA VAL A 902 -20.57 24.94 -65.59
C VAL A 902 -21.78 25.86 -65.69
N ARG A 903 -22.96 25.29 -65.99
CA ARG A 903 -24.21 26.05 -66.04
C ARG A 903 -24.82 26.13 -64.64
N ILE A 904 -25.19 27.33 -64.19
CA ILE A 904 -25.80 27.58 -62.88
C ILE A 904 -27.23 28.07 -63.10
N ALA A 905 -28.21 27.30 -62.61
CA ALA A 905 -29.62 27.70 -62.55
C ALA A 905 -29.99 28.23 -61.15
N GLU A 906 -31.09 28.96 -61.01
CA GLU A 906 -31.49 29.62 -59.76
C GLU A 906 -31.70 28.66 -58.57
N LEU A 907 -32.11 27.41 -58.83
CA LEU A 907 -32.35 26.38 -57.81
C LEU A 907 -31.18 25.41 -57.63
N THR A 908 -30.01 25.67 -58.22
CA THR A 908 -28.89 24.72 -58.16
C THR A 908 -28.39 24.57 -56.72
N PRO A 909 -28.46 23.38 -56.11
CA PRO A 909 -28.10 23.19 -54.71
C PRO A 909 -26.58 23.10 -54.54
N CYS A 910 -26.07 23.65 -53.43
CA CYS A 910 -24.70 23.44 -52.99
C CYS A 910 -24.48 21.97 -52.63
N ALA A 911 -23.38 21.38 -53.11
CA ALA A 911 -23.05 19.97 -52.85
C ALA A 911 -22.78 19.66 -51.37
N THR A 912 -22.43 20.66 -50.55
CA THR A 912 -22.04 20.49 -49.14
C THR A 912 -23.16 20.87 -48.16
N CYS A 913 -23.92 21.94 -48.44
CA CYS A 913 -24.96 22.44 -47.54
C CYS A 913 -26.39 22.33 -48.10
N HIS A 914 -26.55 21.84 -49.33
CA HIS A 914 -27.81 21.64 -50.04
C HIS A 914 -28.73 22.86 -50.20
N LYS A 915 -28.30 24.06 -49.76
CA LYS A 915 -28.99 25.33 -50.01
C LYS A 915 -28.76 25.80 -51.45
N PRO A 916 -29.73 26.47 -52.08
CA PRO A 916 -29.56 27.03 -53.43
C PRO A 916 -28.41 28.04 -53.43
N LEU A 917 -27.56 27.98 -54.46
CA LEU A 917 -26.36 28.84 -54.57
C LEU A 917 -26.72 30.31 -54.77
N GLY A 918 -27.79 30.59 -55.53
CA GLY A 918 -28.21 31.95 -55.84
C GLY A 918 -27.07 32.80 -56.38
N ASN A 919 -27.00 34.07 -55.94
CA ASN A 919 -25.97 35.04 -56.35
C ASN A 919 -24.75 35.10 -55.41
N ARG A 920 -24.51 34.02 -54.63
CA ARG A 920 -23.41 33.96 -53.64
C ARG A 920 -22.11 33.45 -54.30
N PRO A 921 -20.92 33.85 -53.81
CA PRO A 921 -19.66 33.32 -54.30
C PRO A 921 -19.63 31.79 -54.15
N PHE A 922 -19.28 31.11 -55.24
CA PHE A 922 -19.24 29.66 -55.32
C PHE A 922 -17.88 29.20 -55.87
N GLY A 923 -17.44 28.03 -55.44
CA GLY A 923 -16.29 27.31 -55.98
C GLY A 923 -16.74 26.08 -56.78
N VAL A 924 -15.96 25.72 -57.80
CA VAL A 924 -16.17 24.51 -58.62
C VAL A 924 -15.10 23.49 -58.23
N TYR A 925 -15.48 22.35 -57.68
CA TYR A 925 -14.54 21.25 -57.46
C TYR A 925 -14.04 20.68 -58.80
N PRO A 926 -12.85 20.06 -58.87
CA PRO A 926 -12.35 19.41 -60.10
C PRO A 926 -13.29 18.36 -60.72
N CYS A 927 -14.22 17.82 -59.92
CA CYS A 927 -15.30 16.91 -60.33
C CYS A 927 -16.52 17.60 -60.97
N GLY A 928 -16.53 18.93 -61.11
CA GLY A 928 -17.61 19.72 -61.70
C GLY A 928 -18.78 20.05 -60.75
N ARG A 929 -18.65 19.74 -59.45
CA ARG A 929 -19.67 20.08 -58.43
C ARG A 929 -19.46 21.46 -57.86
N LEU A 930 -20.56 22.15 -57.54
CA LEU A 930 -20.58 23.51 -57.03
C LEU A 930 -20.74 23.53 -55.51
N ALA A 931 -19.98 24.38 -54.82
CA ALA A 931 -20.12 24.63 -53.39
C ALA A 931 -20.01 26.12 -53.04
N HIS A 932 -20.62 26.52 -51.93
CA HIS A 932 -20.51 27.88 -51.40
C HIS A 932 -19.12 28.13 -50.81
N LEU A 933 -18.60 29.34 -50.99
CA LEU A 933 -17.35 29.83 -50.41
C LEU A 933 -17.55 30.44 -49.00
N ASN A 934 -18.08 29.63 -48.06
CA ASN A 934 -18.38 30.07 -46.69
C ASN A 934 -17.75 29.15 -45.64
N ALA A 935 -17.52 29.66 -44.42
CA ALA A 935 -16.93 28.92 -43.30
C ALA A 935 -17.64 27.59 -42.91
N GLN A 936 -18.92 27.41 -43.27
CA GLN A 936 -19.65 26.14 -43.06
C GLN A 936 -19.36 25.08 -44.14
N CYS A 937 -18.83 25.47 -45.30
CA CYS A 937 -18.45 24.57 -46.39
C CYS A 937 -16.92 24.57 -46.47
N LYS A 938 -16.27 23.61 -45.79
CA LYS A 938 -14.80 23.50 -45.81
C LYS A 938 -14.30 23.26 -47.24
N PRO A 939 -13.34 24.06 -47.75
CA PRO A 939 -12.84 23.93 -49.13
C PRO A 939 -12.05 22.64 -49.38
N ASP A 940 -11.55 22.00 -48.32
CA ASP A 940 -10.57 20.92 -48.43
C ASP A 940 -11.17 19.52 -48.68
N LEU A 941 -12.49 19.36 -48.56
CA LEU A 941 -13.15 18.05 -48.67
C LEU A 941 -14.37 18.11 -49.58
N CYS A 942 -14.22 17.55 -50.78
CA CYS A 942 -15.35 17.23 -51.64
C CYS A 942 -16.21 16.14 -50.98
N PRO A 943 -17.55 16.32 -50.84
CA PRO A 943 -18.43 15.38 -50.15
C PRO A 943 -18.58 14.00 -50.83
N GLN A 944 -17.98 13.78 -52.01
CA GLN A 944 -18.07 12.51 -52.75
C GLN A 944 -16.73 11.75 -52.88
N HIS A 945 -15.59 12.45 -52.90
CA HIS A 945 -14.27 11.85 -53.20
C HIS A 945 -13.24 12.24 -52.14
N ALA A 946 -13.62 12.14 -50.86
CA ALA A 946 -12.82 12.58 -49.71
C ALA A 946 -11.31 12.30 -49.91
N GLN A 947 -10.54 13.39 -50.03
CA GLN A 947 -9.08 13.52 -50.24
C GLN A 947 -8.54 13.76 -51.68
N GLU A 948 -9.25 13.45 -52.77
CA GLU A 948 -8.72 13.63 -54.14
C GLU A 948 -9.24 14.87 -54.90
N CYS A 949 -10.25 15.55 -54.38
CA CYS A 949 -10.80 16.78 -54.98
C CYS A 949 -10.68 17.94 -53.99
N ARG A 950 -9.57 18.67 -54.05
CA ARG A 950 -9.41 19.96 -53.38
C ARG A 950 -9.89 21.08 -54.30
N LEU A 951 -10.53 22.09 -53.72
CA LEU A 951 -10.81 23.35 -54.40
C LEU A 951 -9.50 24.13 -54.50
N ASP A 952 -8.93 24.23 -55.70
CA ASP A 952 -7.94 25.26 -55.98
C ASP A 952 -8.72 26.58 -56.07
N LEU A 953 -8.51 27.43 -55.08
CA LEU A 953 -9.03 28.80 -55.08
C LEU A 953 -8.05 29.65 -55.89
N ASP A 954 -8.39 29.90 -57.15
CA ASP A 954 -7.82 31.04 -57.89
C ASP A 954 -8.49 32.35 -57.44
#